data_AF-A0A1Q3PBJ9-F1
#
_entry.id   AF-A0A1Q3PBJ9-F1
#
_cell.length_a   1.000
_cell.length_b   1.000
_cell.length_c   1.000
_cell.angle_alpha   90.00
_cell.angle_beta   90.00
_cell.angle_gamma   90.00
#
_symmetry.space_group_name_H-M   'P 1'
#
loop_
_entity.id
_entity.type
_entity.pdbx_description
1 polymer ?
#
loop_
_entity_poly.entity_id
_entity_poly.type
_entity_poly.pdbx_seq_one_letter_code
_entity_poly.pdbx_strand_id
1 'polypeptide(L)'
;MEDRFRFEVFSVTILLVASLLIINMVKVGGFFRSKECYKIPVLALHNWLGNHEHTANSDLERINESYWVNEREVDQKVKIQPSVSVQSYSFEYREPYFPDNSDANYRKRNKTNLLETDWGIWGHNLEKIVPLDQETGARFSNEVVKSQFCFSSEVLFNKLDIYIGKLSSESFRSLRFMIAANDNRIVCHCNSCKAKGNTTKNASPAVFHLINKLAKKHPQHQFFGLGYLTTESPPPFKMEANAGVMLSTMPFPKGVVISKTSSAPRLDDLLKSWKRVTKKIYIWDYAVNFDNYMEPYPCLFIIQENLRHFQSMGVTGVFVQGSGENYSAFQDIKCFIISRLLVDVDIDISKEISLFLGQKYPKEIADEIYRYYSLIEGKSFVSTKTMDIYGGIEQAREKYLNDDDFREFYRGIREKVYSGVCENELKRLRLSTAFMCLELSRTGKRYLDRKKMNVSVNSEPYETSNSLLTHLQDLSAETSMDVISEGGRSIHGYIKEWKSDGILNQSGKISWPVKLTSTSKLDPDYARVSDLQDGRVGFSDYFNNWLINSSEQLIVSSSVTTEMIAKDVSIGFLQDPAHRIHFPTRVEMRFPEQNLTLHPKDIKFSSTGTKRYYIFQIAKTVKTGSPILFCFWNDHSKEGRTIAADEILISL
;
A
#
# COMPACT_ATOMS: atom_id res chain seq x y z
N MET A 1 -14.96 -49.71 -27.39
CA MET A 1 -16.04 -49.71 -28.41
C MET A 1 -17.25 -49.10 -27.75
N GLU A 2 -17.80 -47.96 -28.12
CA GLU A 2 -17.62 -46.95 -29.18
C GLU A 2 -18.24 -45.70 -28.52
N ASP A 3 -17.47 -44.70 -28.08
CA ASP A 3 -17.72 -43.32 -28.58
C ASP A 3 -16.65 -42.29 -28.15
N ARG A 4 -15.55 -42.72 -27.53
CA ARG A 4 -14.39 -41.82 -27.27
C ARG A 4 -13.27 -41.88 -28.30
N PHE A 5 -13.43 -42.69 -29.36
CA PHE A 5 -12.41 -42.86 -30.41
C PHE A 5 -12.74 -42.13 -31.72
N ARG A 6 -13.88 -41.41 -31.82
CA ARG A 6 -14.29 -40.69 -33.05
C ARG A 6 -13.97 -39.19 -33.06
N PHE A 7 -13.56 -38.58 -31.95
CA PHE A 7 -13.23 -37.14 -31.90
C PHE A 7 -11.73 -36.83 -32.06
N GLU A 8 -10.82 -37.76 -31.73
CA GLU A 8 -9.37 -37.55 -31.91
C GLU A 8 -8.89 -37.86 -33.34
N VAL A 9 -9.59 -38.71 -34.10
CA VAL A 9 -9.20 -39.05 -35.49
C VAL A 9 -9.70 -37.99 -36.50
N PHE A 10 -10.75 -37.24 -36.19
CA PHE A 10 -11.27 -36.18 -37.07
C PHE A 10 -10.44 -34.88 -37.00
N SER A 11 -9.86 -34.55 -35.84
CA SER A 11 -9.08 -33.31 -35.66
C SER A 11 -7.67 -33.40 -36.26
N VAL A 12 -7.05 -34.59 -36.24
CA VAL A 12 -5.70 -34.80 -36.80
C VAL A 12 -5.72 -34.84 -38.34
N THR A 13 -6.82 -35.32 -38.93
CA THR A 13 -6.96 -35.38 -40.41
C THR A 13 -7.19 -34.00 -41.03
N ILE A 14 -7.87 -33.08 -40.34
CA ILE A 14 -8.09 -31.69 -40.82
C ILE A 14 -6.79 -30.86 -40.76
N LEU A 15 -5.95 -31.07 -39.74
CA LEU A 15 -4.65 -30.38 -39.59
C LEU A 15 -3.61 -30.84 -40.62
N LEU A 16 -3.63 -32.12 -41.02
CA LEU A 16 -2.74 -32.65 -42.06
C LEU A 16 -3.13 -32.16 -43.47
N VAL A 17 -4.44 -32.03 -43.76
CA VAL A 17 -4.91 -31.51 -45.05
C VAL A 17 -4.64 -30.00 -45.19
N ALA A 18 -4.79 -29.22 -44.12
CA ALA A 18 -4.45 -27.78 -44.12
C ALA A 18 -2.94 -27.53 -44.30
N SER A 19 -2.10 -28.38 -43.72
CA SER A 19 -0.63 -28.28 -43.85
C SER A 19 -0.15 -28.61 -45.26
N LEU A 20 -0.78 -29.58 -45.93
CA LEU A 20 -0.46 -29.95 -47.32
C LEU A 20 -0.95 -28.92 -48.36
N LEU A 21 -2.04 -28.19 -48.07
CA LEU A 21 -2.53 -27.09 -48.93
C LEU A 21 -1.62 -25.85 -48.86
N ILE A 22 -1.08 -25.52 -47.68
CA ILE A 22 -0.19 -24.36 -47.49
C ILE A 22 1.19 -24.60 -48.12
N ILE A 23 1.72 -25.84 -48.05
CA ILE A 23 3.01 -26.19 -48.67
C ILE A 23 2.94 -26.11 -50.21
N ASN A 24 1.78 -26.37 -50.83
CA ASN A 24 1.61 -26.22 -52.27
C ASN A 24 1.40 -24.77 -52.73
N MET A 25 0.87 -23.87 -51.87
CA MET A 25 0.71 -22.45 -52.22
C MET A 25 2.02 -21.64 -52.18
N VAL A 26 3.06 -22.13 -51.50
CA VAL A 26 4.38 -21.46 -51.44
C VAL A 26 5.30 -21.84 -52.61
N LYS A 27 4.95 -22.87 -53.41
CA LYS A 27 5.77 -23.34 -54.55
C LYS A 27 5.42 -22.75 -55.91
N VAL A 28 4.37 -21.92 -56.03
CA VAL A 28 4.04 -21.25 -57.30
C VAL A 28 4.10 -19.74 -57.07
N GLY A 29 5.21 -19.13 -57.51
CA GLY A 29 5.45 -17.70 -57.39
C GLY A 29 4.37 -16.86 -58.09
N GLY A 30 3.86 -15.86 -57.39
CA GLY A 30 2.91 -14.89 -57.93
C GLY A 30 2.74 -13.68 -57.02
N PHE A 31 3.14 -12.53 -57.52
CA PHE A 31 2.92 -11.19 -56.96
C PHE A 31 1.45 -10.98 -56.55
N PHE A 32 1.17 -10.61 -55.30
CA PHE A 32 -0.04 -9.84 -54.96
C PHE A 32 0.22 -8.85 -53.82
N ARG A 33 -0.07 -7.57 -54.11
CA ARG A 33 -0.25 -6.49 -53.14
C ARG A 33 -1.66 -6.62 -52.55
N SER A 34 -1.78 -6.80 -51.24
CA SER A 34 -2.90 -6.26 -50.45
C SER A 34 -2.61 -6.34 -48.96
N LYS A 35 -3.08 -5.31 -48.23
CA LYS A 35 -3.09 -5.23 -46.77
C LYS A 35 -4.10 -6.23 -46.23
N GLU A 36 -3.69 -7.14 -45.35
CA GLU A 36 -4.52 -7.67 -44.27
C GLU A 36 -3.69 -8.53 -43.29
N CYS A 37 -3.95 -8.33 -42.00
CA CYS A 37 -3.24 -8.91 -40.87
C CYS A 37 -3.60 -10.39 -40.65
N TYR A 38 -2.60 -11.27 -40.54
CA TYR A 38 -2.74 -12.56 -39.86
C TYR A 38 -1.55 -12.82 -38.94
N LYS A 39 -1.83 -12.96 -37.64
CA LYS A 39 -0.89 -13.43 -36.60
C LYS A 39 -0.60 -14.92 -36.81
N ILE A 40 0.67 -15.28 -37.00
CA ILE A 40 1.15 -16.67 -37.01
C ILE A 40 1.78 -16.98 -35.64
N PRO A 41 1.41 -18.08 -34.94
CA PRO A 41 2.07 -18.51 -33.72
C PRO A 41 3.42 -19.19 -34.02
N VAL A 42 4.50 -18.66 -33.44
CA VAL A 42 5.85 -19.25 -33.50
C VAL A 42 5.90 -20.48 -32.59
N LEU A 43 5.70 -21.67 -33.15
CA LEU A 43 5.94 -22.95 -32.45
C LEU A 43 6.57 -24.04 -33.34
N ALA A 44 7.20 -23.66 -34.46
CA ALA A 44 7.81 -24.61 -35.39
C ALA A 44 9.25 -24.26 -35.81
N LEU A 45 9.98 -23.47 -35.03
CA LEU A 45 11.41 -23.16 -35.29
C LEU A 45 12.38 -23.66 -34.21
N HIS A 46 11.91 -24.47 -33.25
CA HIS A 46 12.75 -25.02 -32.18
C HIS A 46 13.21 -26.48 -32.39
N ASN A 47 12.75 -27.16 -33.45
CA ASN A 47 13.15 -28.53 -33.76
C ASN A 47 14.12 -28.68 -34.94
N TRP A 48 14.75 -27.59 -35.40
CA TRP A 48 15.74 -27.67 -36.50
C TRP A 48 17.15 -27.16 -36.14
N LEU A 49 17.35 -26.52 -34.97
CA LEU A 49 18.68 -26.05 -34.54
C LEU A 49 19.12 -26.74 -33.25
N GLY A 50 19.16 -28.07 -33.30
CA GLY A 50 19.88 -28.89 -32.34
C GLY A 50 21.29 -29.18 -32.85
N ASN A 51 22.28 -28.82 -32.04
CA ASN A 51 23.72 -29.12 -32.09
C ASN A 51 24.61 -27.97 -32.61
N HIS A 52 25.56 -27.58 -31.74
CA HIS A 52 26.55 -26.49 -31.84
C HIS A 52 25.92 -25.12 -31.48
N GLU A 53 26.29 -24.37 -30.44
CA GLU A 53 27.57 -24.22 -29.75
C GLU A 53 27.35 -23.47 -28.42
N HIS A 54 28.13 -23.83 -27.40
CA HIS A 54 28.50 -22.91 -26.32
C HIS A 54 29.14 -21.65 -26.95
N THR A 55 28.73 -20.45 -26.49
CA THR A 55 29.18 -19.08 -26.86
C THR A 55 28.26 -18.26 -27.79
N ALA A 56 26.99 -18.08 -27.44
CA ALA A 56 26.11 -17.12 -28.15
C ALA A 56 25.17 -16.28 -27.26
N ASN A 57 25.21 -16.39 -25.92
CA ASN A 57 24.27 -15.68 -25.05
C ASN A 57 24.73 -14.29 -24.57
N SER A 58 26.01 -13.92 -24.73
CA SER A 58 26.50 -12.57 -24.36
C SER A 58 26.33 -11.53 -25.48
N ASP A 59 26.17 -11.97 -26.73
CA ASP A 59 26.21 -11.06 -27.89
C ASP A 59 24.80 -10.62 -28.33
N LEU A 60 23.76 -11.36 -27.96
CA LEU A 60 22.35 -10.95 -28.10
C LEU A 60 21.93 -9.91 -27.04
N GLU A 61 22.66 -9.79 -25.93
CA GLU A 61 22.34 -8.86 -24.84
C GLU A 61 22.67 -7.40 -25.16
N ARG A 62 23.57 -7.12 -26.12
CA ARG A 62 23.92 -5.73 -26.53
C ARG A 62 23.24 -5.23 -27.81
N ILE A 63 22.58 -6.12 -28.57
CA ILE A 63 21.80 -5.72 -29.76
C ILE A 63 20.34 -5.39 -29.35
N ASN A 64 19.90 -5.78 -28.15
CA ASN A 64 18.52 -5.57 -27.68
C ASN A 64 18.29 -4.28 -26.88
N GLU A 65 19.27 -3.38 -26.80
CA GLU A 65 19.12 -2.03 -26.23
C GLU A 65 18.39 -1.04 -27.17
N SER A 66 17.97 -1.47 -28.36
CA SER A 66 17.27 -0.64 -29.34
C SER A 66 15.92 -1.23 -29.78
N TYR A 67 14.92 -1.22 -28.91
CA TYR A 67 13.51 -1.31 -29.32
C TYR A 67 12.66 -0.27 -28.60
N TRP A 68 12.97 1.00 -28.88
CA TRP A 68 12.03 2.13 -28.95
C TRP A 68 12.57 3.19 -29.93
N VAL A 69 13.16 2.75 -31.05
CA VAL A 69 13.62 3.66 -32.11
C VAL A 69 12.52 3.75 -33.16
N ASN A 70 11.89 4.92 -33.26
CA ASN A 70 11.12 5.30 -34.46
C ASN A 70 12.02 5.06 -35.67
N GLU A 71 11.54 4.29 -36.66
CA GLU A 71 12.26 3.97 -37.90
C GLU A 71 12.93 5.22 -38.50
N ARG A 72 14.22 5.36 -38.23
CA ARG A 72 15.18 6.09 -39.06
C ARG A 72 16.42 5.23 -39.11
N GLU A 73 16.83 4.92 -40.34
CA GLU A 73 18.04 4.15 -40.65
C GLU A 73 19.23 4.69 -39.87
N VAL A 74 19.85 3.84 -39.03
CA VAL A 74 21.17 4.09 -38.47
C VAL A 74 22.03 2.89 -38.79
N ASP A 75 22.80 3.01 -39.87
CA ASP A 75 23.80 2.05 -40.29
C ASP A 75 25.15 2.44 -39.65
N GLN A 76 25.41 1.99 -38.42
CA GLN A 76 26.73 2.10 -37.78
C GLN A 76 27.11 0.79 -37.06
N LYS A 77 28.16 0.15 -37.57
CA LYS A 77 28.78 -1.04 -36.96
C LYS A 77 29.45 -0.68 -35.63
N VAL A 78 28.78 -0.97 -34.51
CA VAL A 78 29.37 -0.87 -33.16
C VAL A 78 30.21 -2.11 -32.88
N LYS A 79 31.53 -1.94 -32.69
CA LYS A 79 32.41 -2.99 -32.16
C LYS A 79 32.15 -3.18 -30.67
N ILE A 80 31.66 -4.35 -30.28
CA ILE A 80 31.51 -4.77 -28.88
C ILE A 80 32.82 -5.45 -28.46
N GLN A 81 33.51 -4.91 -27.45
CA GLN A 81 34.58 -5.65 -26.79
C GLN A 81 33.98 -6.43 -25.61
N PRO A 82 34.24 -7.75 -25.50
CA PRO A 82 33.73 -8.54 -24.38
C PRO A 82 34.55 -8.25 -23.12
N SER A 83 34.00 -7.46 -22.21
CA SER A 83 34.44 -7.46 -20.80
C SER A 83 33.45 -8.29 -20.00
N VAL A 84 33.86 -9.47 -19.53
CA VAL A 84 33.06 -10.27 -18.60
C VAL A 84 33.17 -9.62 -17.22
N SER A 85 32.24 -8.72 -16.89
CA SER A 85 32.08 -8.28 -15.49
C SER A 85 31.27 -9.33 -14.75
N VAL A 86 31.87 -9.99 -13.76
CA VAL A 86 31.12 -10.80 -12.79
C VAL A 86 30.28 -9.81 -11.97
N GLN A 87 29.01 -9.65 -12.32
CA GLN A 87 28.14 -8.69 -11.65
C GLN A 87 27.77 -9.24 -10.26
N SER A 88 28.39 -8.68 -9.21
CA SER A 88 27.98 -8.91 -7.82
C SER A 88 26.76 -8.03 -7.53
N TYR A 89 25.59 -8.64 -7.35
CA TYR A 89 24.39 -7.91 -6.96
C TYR A 89 24.42 -7.48 -5.50
N SER A 90 23.76 -6.37 -5.19
CA SER A 90 23.68 -5.82 -3.83
C SER A 90 22.94 -6.74 -2.87
N PHE A 91 21.87 -7.39 -3.34
CA PHE A 91 21.06 -8.35 -2.58
C PHE A 91 20.79 -9.60 -3.40
N GLU A 92 20.63 -10.75 -2.75
CA GLU A 92 20.33 -12.04 -3.38
C GLU A 92 18.83 -12.23 -3.69
N TYR A 93 17.97 -11.65 -2.85
CA TYR A 93 16.52 -11.57 -3.05
C TYR A 93 16.14 -10.10 -3.20
N ARG A 94 15.46 -9.78 -4.30
CA ARG A 94 15.27 -8.43 -4.82
C ARG A 94 13.84 -8.25 -5.30
N GLU A 95 12.92 -7.91 -4.41
CA GLU A 95 11.52 -7.80 -4.78
C GLU A 95 10.92 -6.41 -4.54
N PRO A 96 10.61 -5.67 -5.62
CA PRO A 96 9.66 -4.56 -5.60
C PRO A 96 8.24 -5.09 -5.83
N TYR A 97 7.38 -5.00 -4.81
CA TYR A 97 6.02 -5.54 -4.87
C TYR A 97 5.02 -4.55 -5.47
N PHE A 98 5.13 -4.32 -6.78
CA PHE A 98 4.27 -3.46 -7.59
C PHE A 98 3.74 -4.22 -8.81
N PRO A 99 2.63 -3.77 -9.44
CA PRO A 99 2.01 -4.48 -10.56
C PRO A 99 2.98 -4.73 -11.72
N ASP A 100 3.84 -3.77 -12.04
CA ASP A 100 4.83 -3.87 -13.13
C ASP A 100 5.80 -5.07 -12.94
N ASN A 101 6.09 -5.45 -11.69
CA ASN A 101 6.97 -6.58 -11.39
C ASN A 101 6.31 -7.95 -11.67
N SER A 102 4.99 -8.00 -11.90
CA SER A 102 4.27 -9.23 -12.30
C SER A 102 4.60 -9.67 -13.74
N ASP A 103 5.14 -8.78 -14.58
CA ASP A 103 5.58 -9.12 -15.94
C ASP A 103 6.92 -9.87 -15.94
N ALA A 104 6.95 -11.04 -16.58
CA ALA A 104 8.14 -11.90 -16.59
C ALA A 104 9.34 -11.29 -17.34
N ASN A 105 9.10 -10.52 -18.41
CA ASN A 105 10.15 -9.85 -19.16
C ASN A 105 10.74 -8.68 -18.37
N TYR A 106 9.89 -7.95 -17.65
CA TYR A 106 10.30 -6.92 -16.70
C TYR A 106 11.24 -7.52 -15.66
N ARG A 107 10.86 -8.62 -15.00
CA ARG A 107 11.72 -9.27 -13.99
C ARG A 107 13.03 -9.77 -14.56
N LYS A 108 13.00 -10.39 -15.75
CA LYS A 108 14.20 -10.89 -16.41
C LYS A 108 15.20 -9.76 -16.73
N ARG A 109 14.69 -8.61 -17.19
CA ARG A 109 15.51 -7.42 -17.48
C ARG A 109 16.07 -6.78 -16.22
N ASN A 110 15.22 -6.58 -15.21
CA ASN A 110 15.58 -5.89 -13.97
C ASN A 110 16.18 -6.79 -12.88
N LYS A 111 16.31 -8.10 -13.15
CA LYS A 111 16.86 -9.12 -12.24
C LYS A 111 16.11 -9.21 -10.91
N THR A 112 14.80 -9.00 -10.89
CA THR A 112 13.97 -9.05 -9.67
C THR A 112 13.35 -10.43 -9.43
N ASN A 113 12.91 -10.65 -8.19
CA ASN A 113 12.15 -11.82 -7.75
C ASN A 113 10.63 -11.54 -7.79
N LEU A 114 9.82 -12.60 -7.62
CA LEU A 114 8.36 -12.50 -7.50
C LEU A 114 7.85 -13.41 -6.40
N LEU A 115 7.16 -12.84 -5.42
CA LEU A 115 6.66 -13.47 -4.22
C LEU A 115 5.82 -14.70 -4.55
N GLU A 116 4.86 -14.53 -5.47
CA GLU A 116 3.88 -15.53 -5.88
C GLU A 116 4.53 -16.80 -6.43
N THR A 117 5.78 -16.70 -6.90
CA THR A 117 6.52 -17.86 -7.40
C THR A 117 7.61 -18.30 -6.45
N ASP A 118 8.27 -17.38 -5.74
CA ASP A 118 9.48 -17.60 -4.95
C ASP A 118 9.20 -18.16 -3.55
N TRP A 119 7.97 -17.98 -3.05
CA TRP A 119 7.57 -18.37 -1.70
C TRP A 119 6.49 -19.44 -1.72
N GLY A 120 6.73 -20.55 -1.03
CA GLY A 120 5.70 -21.57 -0.79
C GLY A 120 4.78 -21.20 0.38
N ILE A 121 5.27 -20.37 1.31
CA ILE A 121 4.45 -19.74 2.38
C ILE A 121 4.96 -18.32 2.55
N TRP A 122 4.06 -17.34 2.49
CA TRP A 122 4.37 -15.91 2.62
C TRP A 122 3.67 -15.27 3.83
N GLY A 123 4.36 -14.36 4.52
CA GLY A 123 3.79 -13.54 5.60
C GLY A 123 3.13 -14.36 6.72
N HIS A 124 2.02 -13.87 7.24
CA HIS A 124 1.25 -14.50 8.32
C HIS A 124 0.24 -15.57 7.83
N ASN A 125 0.49 -16.21 6.67
CA ASN A 125 -0.49 -17.10 6.03
C ASN A 125 -0.39 -18.57 6.47
N LEU A 126 0.22 -18.87 7.62
CA LEU A 126 0.37 -20.27 8.07
C LEU A 126 -0.97 -20.98 8.27
N GLU A 127 -2.01 -20.24 8.70
CA GLU A 127 -3.38 -20.75 8.87
C GLU A 127 -4.05 -21.21 7.56
N LYS A 128 -3.62 -20.69 6.41
CA LYS A 128 -4.11 -21.17 5.10
C LYS A 128 -3.66 -22.59 4.80
N ILE A 129 -2.59 -23.05 5.46
CA ILE A 129 -1.96 -24.35 5.24
C ILE A 129 -2.30 -25.31 6.37
N VAL A 130 -2.21 -24.84 7.61
CA VAL A 130 -2.44 -25.64 8.80
C VAL A 130 -3.54 -24.98 9.63
N PRO A 131 -4.70 -25.64 9.82
CA PRO A 131 -5.75 -25.07 10.64
C PRO A 131 -5.28 -24.95 12.09
N LEU A 132 -5.77 -23.90 12.73
CA LEU A 132 -5.46 -23.59 14.11
C LEU A 132 -6.48 -24.27 15.03
N ASP A 133 -6.05 -25.34 15.70
CA ASP A 133 -6.91 -26.28 16.43
C ASP A 133 -6.33 -26.63 17.83
N GLN A 134 -6.88 -27.66 18.49
CA GLN A 134 -6.44 -28.10 19.82
C GLN A 134 -4.98 -28.61 19.85
N GLU A 135 -4.48 -29.14 18.73
CA GLU A 135 -3.16 -29.76 18.62
C GLU A 135 -2.11 -28.78 18.11
N THR A 136 -2.53 -27.80 17.30
CA THR A 136 -1.65 -26.79 16.70
C THR A 136 -1.68 -25.45 17.43
N GLY A 137 -2.71 -25.16 18.22
CA GLY A 137 -2.90 -23.90 18.93
C GLY A 137 -1.97 -23.69 20.13
N ALA A 138 -1.63 -22.42 20.39
CA ALA A 138 -0.85 -21.98 21.53
C ALA A 138 -1.56 -22.29 22.85
N ARG A 139 -0.80 -22.42 23.93
CA ARG A 139 -1.35 -22.67 25.26
C ARG A 139 -0.92 -21.60 26.26
N PHE A 140 -1.90 -21.08 27.00
CA PHE A 140 -1.70 -20.19 28.13
C PHE A 140 -2.43 -20.77 29.34
N SER A 141 -1.73 -20.99 30.46
CA SER A 141 -2.33 -21.60 31.66
C SER A 141 -3.16 -22.87 31.40
N ASN A 142 -2.69 -23.73 30.49
CA ASN A 142 -3.34 -24.97 30.00
C ASN A 142 -4.57 -24.78 29.09
N GLU A 143 -5.02 -23.57 28.84
CA GLU A 143 -6.07 -23.28 27.86
C GLU A 143 -5.49 -23.07 26.47
N VAL A 144 -6.21 -23.54 25.45
CA VAL A 144 -5.83 -23.36 24.05
C VAL A 144 -6.30 -22.01 23.55
N VAL A 145 -5.37 -21.23 23.01
CA VAL A 145 -5.61 -19.92 22.42
C VAL A 145 -5.69 -20.08 20.91
N LYS A 146 -6.91 -19.94 20.37
CA LYS A 146 -7.19 -20.15 18.93
C LYS A 146 -6.87 -18.94 18.03
N SER A 147 -5.85 -18.18 18.38
CA SER A 147 -5.35 -17.06 17.58
C SER A 147 -3.83 -17.08 17.40
N GLN A 148 -3.15 -18.11 17.92
CA GLN A 148 -1.70 -18.27 17.80
C GLN A 148 -1.30 -19.75 17.76
N PHE A 149 -0.24 -20.09 17.02
CA PHE A 149 0.29 -21.44 16.94
C PHE A 149 1.20 -21.81 18.11
N CYS A 150 1.22 -23.09 18.47
CA CYS A 150 2.23 -23.72 19.30
C CYS A 150 3.38 -24.22 18.42
N PHE A 151 4.45 -23.43 18.30
CA PHE A 151 5.63 -23.76 17.48
C PHE A 151 6.46 -24.95 18.00
N SER A 152 6.16 -25.47 19.19
CA SER A 152 6.73 -26.72 19.68
C SER A 152 5.84 -27.94 19.41
N SER A 153 4.74 -27.80 18.67
CA SER A 153 3.82 -28.90 18.35
C SER A 153 4.42 -29.79 17.26
N GLU A 154 4.52 -31.09 17.54
CA GLU A 154 4.93 -32.08 16.55
C GLU A 154 3.88 -32.25 15.44
N VAL A 155 2.60 -32.02 15.74
CA VAL A 155 1.52 -32.05 14.74
C VAL A 155 1.70 -30.90 13.74
N LEU A 156 2.03 -29.69 14.23
CA LEU A 156 2.34 -28.55 13.35
C LEU A 156 3.55 -28.85 12.48
N PHE A 157 4.64 -29.37 13.06
CA PHE A 157 5.83 -29.78 12.30
C PHE A 157 5.49 -30.78 11.18
N ASN A 158 4.77 -31.86 11.50
CA ASN A 158 4.44 -32.90 10.54
C ASN A 158 3.54 -32.38 9.40
N LYS A 159 2.54 -31.53 9.70
CA LYS A 159 1.67 -30.95 8.68
C LYS A 159 2.47 -30.04 7.72
N LEU A 160 3.39 -29.22 8.25
CA LEU A 160 4.26 -28.37 7.44
C LEU A 160 5.24 -29.19 6.59
N ASP A 161 5.85 -30.21 7.18
CA ASP A 161 6.77 -31.10 6.48
C ASP A 161 6.11 -31.81 5.30
N ILE A 162 4.89 -32.32 5.47
CA ILE A 162 4.10 -32.92 4.38
C ILE A 162 3.81 -31.89 3.29
N TYR A 163 3.38 -30.68 3.66
CA TYR A 163 3.07 -29.62 2.70
C TYR A 163 4.31 -29.19 1.90
N ILE A 164 5.43 -28.97 2.58
CA ILE A 164 6.70 -28.61 1.94
C ILE A 164 7.20 -29.75 1.05
N GLY A 165 7.12 -31.00 1.51
CA GLY A 165 7.50 -32.18 0.73
C GLY A 165 6.68 -32.30 -0.56
N LYS A 166 5.38 -32.01 -0.50
CA LYS A 166 4.51 -31.95 -1.68
C LYS A 166 5.00 -30.89 -2.68
N LEU A 167 5.18 -29.65 -2.23
CA LEU A 167 5.67 -28.58 -3.11
C LEU A 167 7.07 -28.87 -3.69
N SER A 168 7.93 -29.51 -2.90
CA SER A 168 9.26 -29.96 -3.35
C SER A 168 9.16 -30.98 -4.49
N SER A 169 8.14 -31.85 -4.47
CA SER A 169 7.93 -32.85 -5.53
C SER A 169 7.32 -32.28 -6.80
N GLU A 170 6.61 -31.15 -6.69
CA GLU A 170 5.92 -30.47 -7.79
C GLU A 170 6.78 -29.37 -8.45
N SER A 171 7.87 -28.94 -7.79
CA SER A 171 8.75 -27.87 -8.24
C SER A 171 10.22 -28.26 -8.19
N PHE A 172 10.93 -28.12 -9.31
CA PHE A 172 12.39 -28.27 -9.37
C PHE A 172 13.15 -27.03 -8.86
N ARG A 173 12.43 -25.97 -8.45
CA ARG A 173 13.03 -24.71 -8.01
C ARG A 173 13.14 -24.64 -6.49
N SER A 174 14.25 -24.06 -6.01
CA SER A 174 14.37 -23.70 -4.60
C SER A 174 13.33 -22.64 -4.23
N LEU A 175 12.44 -22.99 -3.29
CA LEU A 175 11.43 -22.10 -2.71
C LEU A 175 11.90 -21.55 -1.35
N ARG A 176 11.25 -20.47 -0.94
CA ARG A 176 11.35 -19.88 0.39
C ARG A 176 10.07 -20.15 1.18
N PHE A 177 10.21 -20.38 2.49
CA PHE A 177 9.08 -20.64 3.37
C PHE A 177 9.13 -19.72 4.59
N MET A 178 8.13 -18.84 4.72
CA MET A 178 7.94 -18.02 5.92
C MET A 178 7.19 -18.81 6.98
N ILE A 179 7.84 -19.10 8.10
CA ILE A 179 7.23 -19.72 9.29
C ILE A 179 7.11 -18.63 10.36
N ALA A 180 6.00 -17.89 10.31
CA ALA A 180 5.77 -16.73 11.15
C ALA A 180 4.73 -17.02 12.25
N ALA A 181 4.94 -16.42 13.43
CA ALA A 181 3.89 -16.21 14.40
C ALA A 181 2.75 -15.38 13.78
N ASN A 182 1.51 -15.59 14.21
CA ASN A 182 0.41 -14.74 13.78
C ASN A 182 0.63 -13.28 14.21
N ASP A 183 -0.01 -12.34 13.52
CA ASP A 183 0.12 -10.90 13.75
C ASP A 183 -0.57 -10.45 15.05
N ASN A 184 0.01 -10.85 16.17
CA ASN A 184 -0.42 -10.53 17.52
C ASN A 184 0.74 -10.67 18.52
N ARG A 185 0.46 -10.33 19.78
CA ARG A 185 1.45 -10.35 20.88
C ARG A 185 1.41 -11.62 21.73
N ILE A 186 0.77 -12.68 21.26
CA ILE A 186 0.56 -13.91 22.03
C ILE A 186 1.77 -14.83 21.87
N VAL A 187 2.31 -15.29 23.00
CA VAL A 187 3.41 -16.27 23.05
C VAL A 187 2.91 -17.56 23.71
N CYS A 188 3.15 -18.71 23.08
CA CYS A 188 2.81 -19.99 23.68
C CYS A 188 3.67 -20.28 24.92
N HIS A 189 3.02 -20.65 26.02
CA HIS A 189 3.62 -20.96 27.34
C HIS A 189 3.43 -22.41 27.77
N CYS A 190 3.21 -23.33 26.82
CA CYS A 190 3.25 -24.76 27.10
C CYS A 190 4.65 -25.17 27.59
N ASN A 191 4.75 -26.30 28.30
CA ASN A 191 6.02 -26.78 28.87
C ASN A 191 7.12 -26.93 27.82
N SER A 192 6.79 -27.40 26.60
CA SER A 192 7.77 -27.58 25.51
C SER A 192 8.26 -26.25 24.93
N CYS A 193 7.40 -25.23 24.82
CA CYS A 193 7.80 -23.88 24.39
C CYS A 193 8.65 -23.18 25.46
N LYS A 194 8.28 -23.30 26.74
CA LYS A 194 9.07 -22.78 27.86
C LYS A 194 10.46 -23.44 27.93
N ALA A 195 10.52 -24.76 27.78
CA ALA A 195 11.78 -25.50 27.77
C ALA A 195 12.71 -25.09 26.61
N LYS A 196 12.15 -24.67 25.47
CA LYS A 196 12.91 -24.09 24.36
C LYS A 196 13.38 -22.65 24.60
N GLY A 197 12.85 -21.96 25.61
CA GLY A 197 13.27 -20.62 26.01
C GLY A 197 12.25 -19.50 25.77
N ASN A 198 11.00 -19.80 25.40
CA ASN A 198 9.98 -18.76 25.26
C ASN A 198 9.78 -18.00 26.58
N THR A 199 9.65 -16.67 26.48
CA THR A 199 9.30 -15.79 27.61
C THR A 199 7.88 -15.28 27.47
N THR A 200 7.43 -14.40 28.36
CA THR A 200 6.10 -13.75 28.25
C THR A 200 5.94 -12.89 27.00
N LYS A 201 7.04 -12.43 26.39
CA LYS A 201 7.04 -11.51 25.26
C LYS A 201 7.87 -11.99 24.05
N ASN A 202 8.62 -13.08 24.19
CA ASN A 202 9.51 -13.59 23.15
C ASN A 202 9.17 -15.05 22.78
N ALA A 203 8.78 -15.26 21.53
CA ALA A 203 8.47 -16.56 20.93
C ALA A 203 9.60 -17.12 20.04
N SER A 204 10.66 -16.34 19.78
CA SER A 204 11.73 -16.72 18.87
C SER A 204 12.34 -18.10 19.17
N PRO A 205 12.64 -18.47 20.43
CA PRO A 205 13.31 -19.74 20.68
C PRO A 205 12.52 -20.96 20.17
N ALA A 206 11.20 -21.00 20.37
CA ALA A 206 10.37 -22.09 19.84
C ALA A 206 10.19 -22.01 18.32
N VAL A 207 9.92 -20.82 17.78
CA VAL A 207 9.72 -20.60 16.33
C VAL A 207 10.96 -21.01 15.53
N PHE A 208 12.13 -20.52 15.92
CA PHE A 208 13.36 -20.79 15.19
C PHE A 208 13.91 -22.20 15.40
N HIS A 209 13.49 -22.90 16.46
CA HIS A 209 13.78 -24.33 16.60
C HIS A 209 13.00 -25.15 15.55
N LEU A 210 11.72 -24.83 15.34
CA LEU A 210 10.91 -25.45 14.29
C LEU A 210 11.50 -25.17 12.90
N ILE A 211 11.88 -23.92 12.64
CA ILE A 211 12.53 -23.49 11.39
C ILE A 211 13.81 -24.30 11.14
N ASN A 212 14.71 -24.42 12.13
CA ASN A 212 15.92 -25.24 11.98
C ASN A 212 15.60 -26.71 11.69
N LYS A 213 14.55 -27.28 12.32
CA LYS A 213 14.13 -28.67 12.07
C LYS A 213 13.65 -28.86 10.63
N LEU A 214 12.87 -27.93 10.10
CA LEU A 214 12.42 -27.93 8.69
C LEU A 214 13.59 -27.72 7.72
N ALA A 215 14.48 -26.76 8.03
CA ALA A 215 15.64 -26.42 7.21
C ALA A 215 16.62 -27.59 7.04
N LYS A 216 16.87 -28.37 8.11
CA LYS A 216 17.66 -29.61 8.05
C LYS A 216 17.03 -30.67 7.16
N LYS A 217 15.70 -30.78 7.19
CA LYS A 217 14.97 -31.82 6.47
C LYS A 217 14.81 -31.51 4.98
N HIS A 218 14.77 -30.23 4.62
CA HIS A 218 14.59 -29.74 3.25
C HIS A 218 15.75 -28.82 2.81
N PRO A 219 16.99 -29.34 2.69
CA PRO A 219 18.18 -28.52 2.41
C PRO A 219 18.15 -27.81 1.05
N GLN A 220 17.29 -28.24 0.11
CA GLN A 220 17.07 -27.63 -1.19
C GLN A 220 16.28 -26.30 -1.14
N HIS A 221 15.66 -25.99 0.00
CA HIS A 221 14.81 -24.82 0.19
C HIS A 221 15.39 -23.86 1.24
N GLN A 222 14.86 -22.64 1.29
CA GLN A 222 15.21 -21.66 2.31
C GLN A 222 14.05 -21.42 3.27
N PHE A 223 14.36 -21.19 4.55
CA PHE A 223 13.37 -21.01 5.60
C PHE A 223 13.59 -19.71 6.34
N PHE A 224 12.53 -18.95 6.54
CA PHE A 224 12.60 -17.65 7.20
C PHE A 224 11.58 -17.57 8.32
N GLY A 225 11.99 -16.99 9.44
CA GLY A 225 11.04 -16.45 10.42
C GLY A 225 10.83 -14.96 10.16
N LEU A 226 9.70 -14.41 10.61
CA LEU A 226 9.47 -12.97 10.57
C LEU A 226 9.99 -12.34 11.87
N GLY A 227 10.95 -11.43 11.79
CA GLY A 227 11.44 -10.67 12.94
C GLY A 227 10.54 -9.47 13.22
N TYR A 228 9.38 -9.74 13.82
CA TYR A 228 8.34 -8.76 14.10
C TYR A 228 7.56 -9.17 15.36
N LEU A 229 7.12 -8.20 16.15
CA LEU A 229 6.39 -8.40 17.41
C LEU A 229 7.07 -9.42 18.35
N THR A 230 6.45 -10.59 18.55
CA THR A 230 6.91 -11.62 19.50
C THR A 230 8.18 -12.32 19.06
N THR A 231 8.59 -12.18 17.80
CA THR A 231 9.78 -12.80 17.23
C THR A 231 10.83 -11.79 16.77
N GLU A 232 10.74 -10.52 17.22
CA GLU A 232 11.70 -9.46 16.86
C GLU A 232 13.15 -9.82 17.19
N SER A 233 13.39 -10.40 18.37
CA SER A 233 14.73 -10.76 18.84
C SER A 233 15.21 -12.11 18.31
N PRO A 234 16.52 -12.33 18.09
CA PRO A 234 17.04 -13.62 17.63
C PRO A 234 16.88 -14.75 18.66
N PRO A 235 16.87 -16.03 18.23
CA PRO A 235 17.01 -17.17 19.13
C PRO A 235 18.42 -17.20 19.78
N PRO A 236 18.60 -17.90 20.91
CA PRO A 236 19.89 -18.00 21.60
C PRO A 236 20.87 -19.00 20.95
N PHE A 237 20.60 -19.47 19.73
CA PHE A 237 21.37 -20.50 19.04
C PHE A 237 21.62 -20.15 17.58
N LYS A 238 22.63 -20.79 16.97
CA LYS A 238 22.93 -20.66 15.53
C LYS A 238 21.83 -21.30 14.69
N MET A 239 21.49 -20.64 13.58
CA MET A 239 20.53 -21.15 12.60
C MET A 239 21.22 -22.02 11.55
N GLU A 240 20.45 -22.87 10.88
CA GLU A 240 20.94 -23.62 9.72
C GLU A 240 21.36 -22.70 8.57
N ALA A 241 22.24 -23.18 7.68
CA ALA A 241 22.80 -22.35 6.60
C ALA A 241 21.75 -21.86 5.58
N ASN A 242 20.66 -22.61 5.41
CA ASN A 242 19.49 -22.26 4.59
C ASN A 242 18.33 -21.67 5.42
N ALA A 243 18.58 -21.28 6.68
CA ALA A 243 17.60 -20.65 7.56
C ALA A 243 17.98 -19.21 7.90
N GLY A 244 16.99 -18.32 7.94
CA GLY A 244 17.18 -16.89 8.16
C GLY A 244 16.01 -16.19 8.82
N VAL A 245 16.07 -14.86 8.79
CA VAL A 245 15.01 -13.98 9.27
C VAL A 245 14.67 -12.96 8.20
N MET A 246 13.40 -12.57 8.11
CA MET A 246 12.99 -11.33 7.45
C MET A 246 12.56 -10.33 8.51
N LEU A 247 13.31 -9.25 8.69
CA LEU A 247 13.02 -8.19 9.65
C LEU A 247 12.08 -7.18 9.03
N SER A 248 10.97 -6.88 9.71
CA SER A 248 10.10 -5.79 9.29
C SER A 248 10.69 -4.45 9.73
N THR A 249 10.68 -3.45 8.85
CA THR A 249 11.02 -2.07 9.24
C THR A 249 9.88 -1.41 10.01
N MET A 250 8.69 -2.01 10.14
CA MET A 250 7.50 -1.40 10.76
C MET A 250 7.77 -0.70 12.11
N PRO A 251 8.58 -1.25 13.05
CA PRO A 251 8.88 -0.59 14.32
C PRO A 251 9.77 0.66 14.24
N PHE A 252 10.27 1.03 13.06
CA PHE A 252 11.16 2.16 12.80
C PHE A 252 10.43 3.28 12.04
N PRO A 253 10.86 4.55 12.22
CA PRO A 253 10.20 5.68 11.57
C PRO A 253 10.23 5.56 10.03
N LYS A 254 9.13 5.94 9.38
CA LYS A 254 8.97 5.92 7.92
C LYS A 254 9.21 7.29 7.31
N GLY A 255 9.53 7.31 6.02
CA GLY A 255 9.82 8.53 5.29
C GLY A 255 11.09 9.25 5.75
N VAL A 256 12.03 8.57 6.41
CA VAL A 256 13.31 9.15 6.84
C VAL A 256 14.43 8.13 6.69
N VAL A 257 15.66 8.62 6.57
CA VAL A 257 16.86 7.77 6.58
C VAL A 257 17.09 7.27 8.01
N ILE A 258 16.79 6.00 8.28
CA ILE A 258 16.69 5.47 9.65
C ILE A 258 18.01 5.62 10.41
N SER A 259 19.14 5.43 9.72
CA SER A 259 20.49 5.58 10.27
C SER A 259 20.84 7.02 10.71
N LYS A 260 20.04 8.01 10.30
CA LYS A 260 20.16 9.43 10.68
C LYS A 260 19.15 9.85 11.76
N THR A 261 18.41 8.90 12.35
CA THR A 261 17.40 9.14 13.40
C THR A 261 17.85 8.65 14.77
N SER A 262 17.12 9.02 15.82
CA SER A 262 17.33 8.48 17.18
C SER A 262 17.11 6.96 17.28
N SER A 263 16.47 6.34 16.28
CA SER A 263 16.24 4.89 16.24
C SER A 263 17.41 4.10 15.66
N ALA A 264 18.45 4.76 15.13
CA ALA A 264 19.60 4.10 14.50
C ALA A 264 20.31 3.09 15.41
N PRO A 265 20.63 3.39 16.70
CA PRO A 265 21.28 2.42 17.57
C PRO A 265 20.46 1.14 17.77
N ARG A 266 19.13 1.28 17.91
CA ARG A 266 18.22 0.13 18.06
C ARG A 266 18.22 -0.76 16.81
N LEU A 267 18.19 -0.16 15.61
CA LEU A 267 18.27 -0.90 14.35
C LEU A 267 19.61 -1.64 14.23
N ASP A 268 20.70 -0.94 14.52
CA ASP A 268 22.04 -1.50 14.40
C ASP A 268 22.26 -2.67 15.35
N ASP A 269 21.81 -2.54 16.59
CA ASP A 269 21.89 -3.60 17.59
C ASP A 269 21.02 -4.80 17.20
N LEU A 270 19.83 -4.56 16.65
CA LEU A 270 18.97 -5.61 16.13
C LEU A 270 19.66 -6.38 15.00
N LEU A 271 20.18 -5.68 13.98
CA LEU A 271 20.88 -6.30 12.85
C LEU A 271 22.14 -7.05 13.29
N LYS A 272 22.96 -6.45 14.17
CA LYS A 272 24.14 -7.11 14.76
C LYS A 272 23.74 -8.36 15.53
N SER A 273 22.61 -8.34 16.23
CA SER A 273 22.12 -9.50 16.98
C SER A 273 21.72 -10.66 16.07
N TRP A 274 21.04 -10.38 14.96
CA TRP A 274 20.68 -11.39 13.97
C TRP A 274 21.88 -11.94 13.20
N LYS A 275 22.87 -11.09 12.88
CA LYS A 275 24.13 -11.49 12.23
C LYS A 275 24.95 -12.49 13.06
N ARG A 276 24.78 -12.48 14.39
CA ARG A 276 25.40 -13.48 15.27
C ARG A 276 24.79 -14.87 15.10
N VAL A 277 23.57 -15.02 14.60
CA VAL A 277 22.89 -16.33 14.54
C VAL A 277 22.65 -16.85 13.14
N THR A 278 22.57 -15.98 12.12
CA THR A 278 22.39 -16.37 10.70
C THR A 278 23.16 -15.45 9.75
N LYS A 279 23.42 -15.96 8.53
CA LYS A 279 23.91 -15.18 7.39
C LYS A 279 22.80 -14.77 6.41
N LYS A 280 21.56 -15.18 6.66
CA LYS A 280 20.38 -14.93 5.82
C LYS A 280 19.46 -13.92 6.52
N ILE A 281 19.74 -12.63 6.33
CA ILE A 281 18.96 -11.54 6.93
C ILE A 281 18.29 -10.79 5.80
N TYR A 282 16.96 -10.86 5.75
CA TYR A 282 16.15 -10.12 4.80
C TYR A 282 15.49 -8.93 5.49
N ILE A 283 15.15 -7.90 4.71
CA ILE A 283 14.38 -6.74 5.15
C ILE A 283 13.02 -6.74 4.42
N TRP A 284 11.97 -6.44 5.16
CA TRP A 284 10.67 -6.05 4.64
C TRP A 284 10.48 -4.56 4.89
N ASP A 285 10.53 -3.76 3.83
CA ASP A 285 10.32 -2.32 3.85
C ASP A 285 9.11 -1.92 2.99
N TYR A 286 8.72 -0.65 3.00
CA TYR A 286 7.45 -0.18 2.43
C TYR A 286 7.64 1.07 1.58
N ALA A 287 6.91 1.15 0.48
CA ALA A 287 7.06 2.23 -0.50
C ALA A 287 5.74 2.90 -0.89
N VAL A 288 4.64 2.71 -0.16
CA VAL A 288 3.34 3.35 -0.44
C VAL A 288 2.63 3.78 0.84
N ASN A 289 1.67 4.70 0.71
CA ASN A 289 0.63 4.90 1.70
C ASN A 289 -0.51 3.90 1.42
N PHE A 290 -0.71 2.92 2.30
CA PHE A 290 -1.73 1.88 2.17
C PHE A 290 -3.15 2.41 2.40
N ASP A 291 -3.29 3.55 3.07
CA ASP A 291 -4.56 4.25 3.25
C ASP A 291 -4.98 5.04 1.99
N ASN A 292 -4.01 5.39 1.14
CA ASN A 292 -4.25 6.17 -0.07
C ASN A 292 -3.21 5.88 -1.17
N TYR A 293 -3.50 4.91 -2.03
CA TYR A 293 -2.65 4.58 -3.19
C TYR A 293 -2.59 5.68 -4.24
N MET A 294 -3.51 6.64 -4.22
CA MET A 294 -3.52 7.77 -5.16
C MET A 294 -2.59 8.91 -4.73
N GLU A 295 -2.12 8.89 -3.48
CA GLU A 295 -1.14 9.85 -2.98
C GLU A 295 0.25 9.59 -3.58
N PRO A 296 0.97 10.63 -4.05
CA PRO A 296 2.40 10.50 -4.26
C PRO A 296 3.08 10.04 -2.97
N TYR A 297 4.02 9.11 -3.06
CA TYR A 297 4.80 8.69 -1.88
C TYR A 297 6.29 8.75 -2.23
N PRO A 298 6.92 9.95 -2.11
CA PRO A 298 8.29 10.19 -2.52
C PRO A 298 9.28 9.58 -1.51
N CYS A 299 9.89 8.46 -1.89
CA CYS A 299 10.70 7.65 -0.99
C CYS A 299 12.00 7.13 -1.61
N LEU A 300 12.30 7.40 -2.88
CA LEU A 300 13.40 6.72 -3.58
C LEU A 300 14.78 7.10 -3.04
N PHE A 301 15.06 8.38 -2.79
CA PHE A 301 16.34 8.80 -2.21
C PHE A 301 16.52 8.28 -0.78
N ILE A 302 15.41 8.17 -0.03
CA ILE A 302 15.41 7.65 1.33
C ILE A 302 15.65 6.13 1.35
N ILE A 303 14.97 5.41 0.46
CA ILE A 303 15.16 3.96 0.27
C ILE A 303 16.61 3.68 -0.10
N GLN A 304 17.21 4.44 -1.01
CA GLN A 304 18.62 4.26 -1.38
C GLN A 304 19.56 4.31 -0.17
N GLU A 305 19.44 5.36 0.66
CA GLU A 305 20.29 5.50 1.86
C GLU A 305 20.03 4.38 2.88
N ASN A 306 18.78 3.96 3.05
CA ASN A 306 18.43 2.84 3.92
C ASN A 306 18.98 1.52 3.38
N LEU A 307 18.91 1.26 2.06
CA LEU A 307 19.46 0.06 1.42
C LEU A 307 20.98 -0.01 1.55
N ARG A 308 21.70 1.12 1.35
CA ARG A 308 23.15 1.21 1.62
C ARG A 308 23.49 0.81 3.05
N HIS A 309 22.71 1.33 4.01
CA HIS A 309 22.89 1.00 5.43
C HIS A 309 22.61 -0.49 5.71
N PHE A 310 21.51 -1.03 5.19
CA PHE A 310 21.17 -2.44 5.33
C PHE A 310 22.25 -3.35 4.73
N GLN A 311 22.74 -3.03 3.54
CA GLN A 311 23.80 -3.80 2.86
C GLN A 311 25.09 -3.80 3.70
N SER A 312 25.53 -2.64 4.19
CA SER A 312 26.74 -2.52 5.00
C SER A 312 26.66 -3.30 6.32
N MET A 313 25.45 -3.46 6.84
CA MET A 313 25.16 -4.25 8.03
C MET A 313 25.07 -5.77 7.76
N GLY A 314 25.06 -6.19 6.49
CA GLY A 314 25.04 -7.60 6.09
C GLY A 314 23.63 -8.16 5.83
N VAL A 315 22.66 -7.31 5.52
CA VAL A 315 21.39 -7.74 4.93
C VAL A 315 21.66 -8.32 3.55
N THR A 316 21.08 -9.48 3.26
CA THR A 316 21.31 -10.23 2.02
C THR A 316 20.10 -10.24 1.09
N GLY A 317 18.91 -9.86 1.55
CA GLY A 317 17.70 -9.83 0.72
C GLY A 317 16.74 -8.72 1.14
N VAL A 318 15.94 -8.21 0.21
CA VAL A 318 15.00 -7.14 0.48
C VAL A 318 13.69 -7.37 -0.29
N PHE A 319 12.60 -7.24 0.44
CA PHE A 319 11.24 -7.08 -0.06
C PHE A 319 10.80 -5.64 0.21
N VAL A 320 10.46 -4.89 -0.84
CA VAL A 320 9.90 -3.55 -0.73
C VAL A 320 8.43 -3.63 -1.12
N GLN A 321 7.54 -3.53 -0.14
CA GLN A 321 6.10 -3.62 -0.33
C GLN A 321 5.56 -2.36 -1.00
N GLY A 322 5.04 -2.51 -2.21
CA GLY A 322 4.21 -1.53 -2.88
C GLY A 322 2.72 -1.87 -2.74
N SER A 323 1.93 -1.50 -3.75
CA SER A 323 0.49 -1.71 -3.79
C SER A 323 0.04 -3.11 -4.24
N GLY A 324 0.99 -4.06 -4.41
CA GLY A 324 0.70 -5.41 -4.88
C GLY A 324 0.17 -5.40 -6.31
N GLU A 325 -1.04 -5.93 -6.51
CA GLU A 325 -1.70 -5.95 -7.82
C GLU A 325 -2.43 -4.64 -8.16
N ASN A 326 -2.67 -3.79 -7.16
CA ASN A 326 -3.37 -2.52 -7.36
C ASN A 326 -2.45 -1.43 -7.88
N TYR A 327 -3.01 -0.48 -8.63
CA TYR A 327 -2.27 0.70 -9.04
C TYR A 327 -1.98 1.63 -7.85
N SER A 328 -0.77 2.21 -7.82
CA SER A 328 -0.45 3.37 -6.97
C SER A 328 0.22 4.50 -7.77
N ALA A 329 0.12 5.74 -7.28
CA ALA A 329 0.67 6.91 -7.94
C ALA A 329 2.19 6.76 -8.16
N PHE A 330 2.64 7.02 -9.39
CA PHE A 330 4.03 6.88 -9.83
C PHE A 330 4.63 5.47 -9.62
N GLN A 331 3.79 4.42 -9.55
CA GLN A 331 4.25 3.06 -9.29
C GLN A 331 5.29 2.55 -10.28
N ASP A 332 5.25 3.03 -11.53
CA ASP A 332 6.09 2.57 -12.61
C ASP A 332 7.52 3.09 -12.45
N ILE A 333 7.67 4.37 -12.11
CA ILE A 333 8.94 4.96 -11.68
C ILE A 333 9.46 4.23 -10.44
N LYS A 334 8.59 4.03 -9.45
CA LYS A 334 8.99 3.40 -8.17
C LYS A 334 9.43 1.96 -8.36
N CYS A 335 8.65 1.16 -9.08
CA CYS A 335 9.00 -0.22 -9.40
C CYS A 335 10.33 -0.27 -10.15
N PHE A 336 10.51 0.56 -11.18
CA PHE A 336 11.75 0.62 -11.98
C PHE A 336 12.96 0.96 -11.10
N ILE A 337 12.93 2.09 -10.41
CA ILE A 337 14.08 2.55 -9.63
C ILE A 337 14.37 1.63 -8.45
N ILE A 338 13.36 1.13 -7.73
CA ILE A 338 13.57 0.16 -6.65
C ILE A 338 14.17 -1.13 -7.22
N SER A 339 13.72 -1.62 -8.38
CA SER A 339 14.32 -2.80 -9.02
C SER A 339 15.82 -2.59 -9.27
N ARG A 340 16.21 -1.41 -9.76
CA ARG A 340 17.61 -1.05 -10.02
C ARG A 340 18.41 -0.93 -8.72
N LEU A 341 17.86 -0.28 -7.69
CA LEU A 341 18.49 -0.14 -6.36
C LEU A 341 18.76 -1.49 -5.68
N LEU A 342 17.87 -2.46 -5.88
CA LEU A 342 18.02 -3.79 -5.33
C LEU A 342 19.15 -4.59 -6.02
N VAL A 343 19.52 -4.22 -7.25
CA VAL A 343 20.68 -4.76 -7.96
C VAL A 343 21.95 -3.99 -7.58
N ASP A 344 21.88 -2.67 -7.56
CA ASP A 344 22.99 -1.76 -7.27
C ASP A 344 22.48 -0.57 -6.44
N VAL A 345 22.87 -0.49 -5.17
CA VAL A 345 22.43 0.59 -4.26
C VAL A 345 23.05 1.94 -4.61
N ASP A 346 24.03 2.00 -5.50
CA ASP A 346 24.80 3.21 -5.83
C ASP A 346 24.42 3.87 -7.16
N ILE A 347 23.34 3.42 -7.80
CA ILE A 347 22.84 4.07 -9.02
C ILE A 347 22.54 5.56 -8.80
N ASP A 348 22.68 6.35 -9.87
CA ASP A 348 22.19 7.72 -9.93
C ASP A 348 20.68 7.71 -10.22
N ILE A 349 19.88 7.84 -9.16
CA ILE A 349 18.41 7.84 -9.25
C ILE A 349 17.91 8.94 -10.19
N SER A 350 18.48 10.15 -10.14
CA SER A 350 18.00 11.26 -10.96
C SER A 350 18.20 10.98 -12.45
N LYS A 351 19.36 10.40 -12.80
CA LYS A 351 19.65 9.96 -14.16
C LYS A 351 18.74 8.81 -14.60
N GLU A 352 18.54 7.81 -13.75
CA GLU A 352 17.70 6.64 -14.06
C GLU A 352 16.22 7.02 -14.23
N ILE A 353 15.69 7.96 -13.43
CA ILE A 353 14.33 8.49 -13.61
C ILE A 353 14.22 9.22 -14.97
N SER A 354 15.19 10.08 -15.29
CA SER A 354 15.19 10.82 -16.57
C SER A 354 15.22 9.88 -17.77
N LEU A 355 16.07 8.84 -17.72
CA LEU A 355 16.17 7.81 -18.75
C LEU A 355 14.86 7.04 -18.90
N PHE A 356 14.28 6.56 -17.78
CA PHE A 356 13.02 5.83 -17.79
C PHE A 356 11.88 6.65 -18.41
N LEU A 357 11.72 7.90 -17.97
CA LEU A 357 10.65 8.77 -18.47
C LEU A 357 10.85 9.14 -19.94
N GLY A 358 12.08 9.42 -20.37
CA GLY A 358 12.40 9.75 -21.76
C GLY A 358 12.21 8.58 -22.73
N GLN A 359 12.31 7.33 -22.26
CA GLN A 359 11.99 6.14 -23.04
C GLN A 359 10.49 5.84 -23.06
N LYS A 360 9.76 6.19 -22.00
CA LYS A 360 8.36 5.81 -21.82
C LYS A 360 7.37 6.84 -22.37
N TYR A 361 7.63 8.13 -22.16
CA TYR A 361 6.71 9.22 -22.47
C TYR A 361 7.27 10.17 -23.52
N PRO A 362 6.42 10.90 -24.27
CA PRO A 362 6.86 12.04 -25.07
C PRO A 362 7.58 13.06 -24.21
N LYS A 363 8.55 13.76 -24.80
CA LYS A 363 9.43 14.70 -24.11
C LYS A 363 8.69 15.67 -23.19
N GLU A 364 7.61 16.31 -23.65
CA GLU A 364 6.87 17.29 -22.86
C GLU A 364 6.19 16.68 -21.62
N ILE A 365 5.73 15.43 -21.71
CA ILE A 365 5.11 14.71 -20.57
C ILE A 365 6.22 14.20 -19.64
N ALA A 366 7.29 13.63 -20.21
CA ALA A 366 8.46 13.17 -19.46
C ALA A 366 9.08 14.31 -18.63
N ASP A 367 9.28 15.48 -19.23
CA ASP A 367 9.85 16.66 -18.57
C ASP A 367 8.95 17.15 -17.42
N GLU A 368 7.62 17.13 -17.59
CA GLU A 368 6.66 17.54 -16.55
C GLU A 368 6.64 16.57 -15.36
N ILE A 369 6.59 15.26 -15.64
CA ILE A 369 6.64 14.23 -14.61
C ILE A 369 7.98 14.29 -13.89
N TYR A 370 9.09 14.42 -14.62
CA TYR A 370 10.42 14.51 -14.04
C TYR A 370 10.55 15.72 -13.11
N ARG A 371 10.10 16.90 -13.55
CA ARG A 371 10.14 18.14 -12.76
C ARG A 371 9.41 17.97 -11.44
N TYR A 372 8.15 17.55 -11.47
CA TYR A 372 7.34 17.42 -10.27
C TYR A 372 7.83 16.29 -9.36
N TYR A 373 8.11 15.11 -9.91
CA TYR A 373 8.53 13.95 -9.13
C TYR A 373 9.88 14.19 -8.44
N SER A 374 10.85 14.80 -9.14
CA SER A 374 12.15 15.15 -8.56
C SER A 374 12.02 16.22 -7.46
N LEU A 375 11.10 17.18 -7.63
CA LEU A 375 10.81 18.20 -6.62
C LEU A 375 10.34 17.57 -5.31
N ILE A 376 9.36 16.66 -5.37
CA ILE A 376 8.82 16.03 -4.16
C ILE A 376 9.78 15.02 -3.53
N GLU A 377 10.59 14.30 -4.31
CA GLU A 377 11.68 13.45 -3.82
C GLU A 377 12.73 14.28 -3.06
N GLY A 378 13.14 15.42 -3.63
CA GLY A 378 14.07 16.34 -2.99
C GLY A 378 13.54 16.91 -1.67
N LYS A 379 12.30 17.42 -1.67
CA LYS A 379 11.64 17.94 -0.44
C LYS A 379 11.51 16.86 0.64
N SER A 380 11.06 15.65 0.24
CA SER A 380 10.90 14.52 1.15
C SER A 380 12.23 14.12 1.81
N PHE A 381 13.30 14.04 1.01
CA PHE A 381 14.62 13.60 1.46
C PHE A 381 15.28 14.53 2.48
N VAL A 382 15.16 15.85 2.30
CA VAL A 382 15.77 16.83 3.23
C VAL A 382 14.94 17.08 4.49
N SER A 383 13.65 16.72 4.47
CA SER A 383 12.76 16.91 5.61
C SER A 383 13.01 15.88 6.71
N THR A 384 13.07 16.36 7.96
CA THR A 384 13.20 15.51 9.16
C THR A 384 11.86 14.96 9.66
N LYS A 385 10.75 15.37 9.06
CA LYS A 385 9.41 14.88 9.39
C LYS A 385 9.23 13.45 8.88
N THR A 386 8.55 12.62 9.65
CA THR A 386 8.16 11.27 9.23
C THR A 386 7.04 11.33 8.19
N MET A 387 6.89 10.25 7.43
CA MET A 387 5.76 10.02 6.53
C MET A 387 5.34 8.59 6.72
N ASP A 388 4.23 8.39 7.43
CA ASP A 388 3.73 7.06 7.73
C ASP A 388 3.17 6.38 6.48
N ILE A 389 3.12 5.05 6.54
CA ILE A 389 2.53 4.21 5.48
C ILE A 389 1.02 4.03 5.65
N TYR A 390 0.46 4.58 6.73
CA TYR A 390 -0.97 4.69 7.04
C TYR A 390 -1.18 6.10 7.59
N GLY A 391 -1.89 6.95 6.88
CA GLY A 391 -2.02 8.36 7.27
C GLY A 391 -2.69 9.25 6.24
N GLY A 392 -2.95 10.49 6.67
CA GLY A 392 -3.65 11.51 5.89
C GLY A 392 -2.75 12.61 5.32
N ILE A 393 -3.37 13.49 4.54
CA ILE A 393 -2.71 14.50 3.68
C ILE A 393 -1.96 15.57 4.48
N GLU A 394 -2.35 15.80 5.74
CA GLU A 394 -1.65 16.75 6.61
C GLU A 394 -0.19 16.33 6.83
N GLN A 395 0.10 15.04 7.00
CA GLN A 395 1.48 14.55 7.11
C GLN A 395 2.27 14.82 5.83
N ALA A 396 1.63 14.59 4.67
CA ALA A 396 2.22 14.88 3.37
C ALA A 396 2.56 16.37 3.23
N ARG A 397 1.65 17.28 3.62
CA ARG A 397 1.84 18.74 3.62
C ARG A 397 2.96 19.19 4.54
N GLU A 398 3.11 18.56 5.70
CA GLU A 398 4.19 18.86 6.64
C GLU A 398 5.57 18.42 6.12
N LYS A 399 5.61 17.49 5.15
CA LYS A 399 6.87 16.90 4.67
C LYS A 399 7.29 17.35 3.27
N TYR A 400 6.44 17.19 2.26
CA TYR A 400 6.83 17.37 0.86
C TYR A 400 5.77 18.05 -0.02
N LEU A 401 4.49 17.91 0.33
CA LEU A 401 3.37 18.30 -0.51
C LEU A 401 3.09 19.80 -0.39
N ASN A 402 3.12 20.49 -1.53
CA ASN A 402 2.61 21.85 -1.64
C ASN A 402 1.40 21.82 -2.58
N ASP A 403 0.27 22.37 -2.11
CA ASP A 403 -1.01 22.32 -2.83
C ASP A 403 -0.94 23.00 -4.21
N ASP A 404 -0.22 24.13 -4.34
CA ASP A 404 -0.12 24.88 -5.59
C ASP A 404 0.80 24.19 -6.60
N ASP A 405 1.97 23.71 -6.15
CA ASP A 405 2.90 22.91 -6.97
C ASP A 405 2.19 21.66 -7.52
N PHE A 406 1.37 20.99 -6.70
CA PHE A 406 0.60 19.81 -7.10
C PHE A 406 -0.44 20.16 -8.17
N ARG A 407 -1.20 21.25 -7.98
CA ARG A 407 -2.22 21.69 -8.93
C ARG A 407 -1.61 22.14 -10.26
N GLU A 408 -0.45 22.78 -10.22
CA GLU A 408 0.32 23.11 -11.43
C GLU A 408 0.71 21.84 -12.20
N PHE A 409 1.26 20.84 -11.49
CA PHE A 409 1.61 19.56 -12.10
C PHE A 409 0.38 18.86 -12.72
N TYR A 410 -0.73 18.79 -11.98
CA TYR A 410 -1.99 18.24 -12.49
C TYR A 410 -2.41 18.87 -13.82
N ARG A 411 -2.40 20.21 -13.88
CA ARG A 411 -2.70 20.96 -15.10
C ARG A 411 -1.73 20.60 -16.23
N GLY A 412 -0.43 20.61 -15.93
CA GLY A 412 0.64 20.32 -16.89
C GLY A 412 0.53 18.95 -17.55
N ILE A 413 -0.01 17.94 -16.86
CA ILE A 413 -0.27 16.62 -17.44
C ILE A 413 -1.68 16.45 -18.00
N ARG A 414 -2.69 17.19 -17.50
CA ARG A 414 -4.08 17.11 -17.96
C ARG A 414 -4.25 17.71 -19.35
N GLU A 415 -3.64 18.86 -19.61
CA GLU A 415 -3.84 19.63 -20.84
C GLU A 415 -3.18 19.01 -22.07
N LYS A 416 -2.21 18.11 -21.88
CA LYS A 416 -1.43 17.50 -22.97
C LYS A 416 -2.18 16.35 -23.63
N VAL A 417 -2.72 16.53 -24.83
CA VAL A 417 -3.32 15.42 -25.58
C VAL A 417 -2.23 14.42 -25.98
N TYR A 418 -2.41 13.15 -25.65
CA TYR A 418 -1.51 12.08 -26.04
C TYR A 418 -2.29 10.81 -26.37
N SER A 419 -2.02 10.26 -27.55
CA SER A 419 -2.51 8.96 -28.00
C SER A 419 -1.31 8.13 -28.46
N GLY A 420 -0.98 7.08 -27.73
CA GLY A 420 0.21 6.27 -28.01
C GLY A 420 0.36 5.11 -27.02
N VAL A 421 1.51 4.45 -27.05
CA VAL A 421 1.72 3.19 -26.33
C VAL A 421 1.53 3.33 -24.82
N CYS A 422 1.91 4.47 -24.23
CA CYS A 422 1.79 4.71 -22.79
C CYS A 422 0.53 5.51 -22.39
N GLU A 423 -0.50 5.55 -23.24
CA GLU A 423 -1.70 6.37 -23.02
C GLU A 423 -2.45 5.91 -21.75
N ASN A 424 -2.58 4.59 -21.57
CA ASN A 424 -3.25 4.05 -20.40
C ASN A 424 -2.51 4.40 -19.11
N GLU A 425 -1.18 4.28 -19.07
CA GLU A 425 -0.38 4.67 -17.89
C GLU A 425 -0.55 6.14 -17.57
N LEU A 426 -0.57 7.02 -18.58
CA LEU A 426 -0.83 8.43 -18.38
C LEU A 426 -2.25 8.70 -17.85
N LYS A 427 -3.27 7.97 -18.33
CA LYS A 427 -4.64 8.06 -17.80
C LYS A 427 -4.71 7.63 -16.33
N ARG A 428 -4.01 6.58 -15.93
CA ARG A 428 -3.92 6.15 -14.53
C ARG A 428 -3.26 7.21 -13.64
N LEU A 429 -2.18 7.85 -14.13
CA LEU A 429 -1.56 8.97 -13.44
C LEU A 429 -2.51 10.16 -13.30
N ARG A 430 -3.19 10.55 -14.39
CA ARG A 430 -4.21 11.61 -14.38
C ARG A 430 -5.32 11.33 -13.38
N LEU A 431 -5.77 10.09 -13.29
CA LEU A 431 -6.79 9.65 -12.34
C LEU A 431 -6.32 9.90 -10.91
N SER A 432 -5.12 9.41 -10.56
CA SER A 432 -4.56 9.63 -9.22
C SER A 432 -4.41 11.11 -8.88
N THR A 433 -3.99 11.93 -9.85
CA THR A 433 -3.87 13.37 -9.64
C THR A 433 -5.20 14.12 -9.55
N ALA A 434 -6.23 13.69 -10.28
CA ALA A 434 -7.58 14.24 -10.16
C ALA A 434 -8.18 13.92 -8.79
N PHE A 435 -8.01 12.67 -8.33
CA PHE A 435 -8.36 12.25 -6.97
C PHE A 435 -7.65 13.12 -5.93
N MET A 436 -6.33 13.29 -6.06
CA MET A 436 -5.57 14.13 -5.14
C MET A 436 -6.01 15.60 -5.16
N CYS A 437 -6.39 16.16 -6.30
CA CYS A 437 -6.95 17.52 -6.35
C CYS A 437 -8.28 17.64 -5.58
N LEU A 438 -9.13 16.60 -5.62
CA LEU A 438 -10.33 16.53 -4.78
C LEU A 438 -9.96 16.47 -3.29
N GLU A 439 -9.02 15.60 -2.93
CA GLU A 439 -8.51 15.45 -1.58
C GLU A 439 -7.90 16.73 -1.00
N LEU A 440 -7.10 17.45 -1.79
CA LEU A 440 -6.59 18.78 -1.43
C LEU A 440 -7.72 19.78 -1.22
N SER A 441 -8.80 19.69 -2.00
CA SER A 441 -9.99 20.54 -1.85
C SER A 441 -10.83 20.16 -0.62
N ARG A 442 -10.83 18.88 -0.23
CA ARG A 442 -11.52 18.35 0.95
C ARG A 442 -10.83 18.75 2.25
N THR A 443 -9.50 18.69 2.24
CA THR A 443 -8.65 18.96 3.41
C THR A 443 -8.06 20.36 3.41
N GLY A 444 -8.30 21.16 2.37
CA GLY A 444 -7.81 22.53 2.25
C GLY A 444 -8.40 23.48 3.29
N LYS A 445 -7.77 24.65 3.47
CA LYS A 445 -8.26 25.67 4.41
C LYS A 445 -9.61 26.22 3.95
N ARG A 446 -10.58 26.23 4.85
CA ARG A 446 -11.89 26.87 4.66
C ARG A 446 -11.99 28.11 5.52
N TYR A 447 -12.64 29.14 5.00
CA TYR A 447 -12.88 30.37 5.75
C TYR A 447 -14.38 30.48 6.00
N LEU A 448 -14.73 30.59 7.27
CA LEU A 448 -16.07 31.00 7.67
C LEU A 448 -16.23 32.47 7.30
N ASP A 449 -17.06 32.78 6.30
CA ASP A 449 -17.53 34.15 6.09
C ASP A 449 -18.49 34.46 7.25
N ARG A 450 -17.93 35.05 8.31
CA ARG A 450 -18.66 35.46 9.52
C ARG A 450 -19.74 36.49 9.24
N LYS A 451 -19.68 37.24 8.13
CA LYS A 451 -20.72 38.23 7.77
C LYS A 451 -21.91 37.59 7.07
N LYS A 452 -21.68 36.54 6.27
CA LYS A 452 -22.75 35.78 5.61
C LYS A 452 -23.18 34.54 6.39
N MET A 453 -22.52 34.29 7.53
CA MET A 453 -22.57 33.05 8.30
C MET A 453 -22.53 31.83 7.38
N ASN A 454 -21.62 31.78 6.41
CA ASN A 454 -21.51 30.66 5.49
C ASN A 454 -20.05 30.20 5.42
N VAL A 455 -19.82 28.89 5.23
CA VAL A 455 -18.49 28.36 4.96
C VAL A 455 -18.16 28.65 3.50
N SER A 456 -17.27 29.60 3.23
CA SER A 456 -16.69 29.80 1.92
C SER A 456 -15.39 29.01 1.83
N VAL A 457 -15.28 28.17 0.80
CA VAL A 457 -13.97 27.63 0.40
C VAL A 457 -13.16 28.81 -0.12
N ASN A 458 -11.85 28.86 0.15
CA ASN A 458 -10.96 29.67 -0.70
C ASN A 458 -11.07 29.11 -2.13
N SER A 459 -12.03 29.59 -2.91
CA SER A 459 -12.06 29.43 -4.37
C SER A 459 -11.29 30.61 -4.93
N GLU A 460 -10.15 30.38 -5.57
CA GLU A 460 -10.04 29.95 -6.98
C GLU A 460 -8.67 29.27 -7.22
N PRO A 461 -8.46 28.40 -8.25
CA PRO A 461 -8.87 28.66 -9.64
C PRO A 461 -9.42 27.49 -10.51
N TYR A 462 -10.27 27.86 -11.49
CA TYR A 462 -10.55 27.21 -12.79
C TYR A 462 -11.27 25.84 -12.87
N GLU A 463 -11.19 24.92 -11.91
CA GLU A 463 -11.97 23.66 -11.94
C GLU A 463 -12.81 23.45 -10.67
N THR A 464 -14.13 23.32 -10.86
CA THR A 464 -15.06 23.02 -9.76
C THR A 464 -14.90 21.56 -9.30
N SER A 465 -15.20 21.26 -8.03
CA SER A 465 -15.24 19.87 -7.54
C SER A 465 -16.13 18.98 -8.41
N ASN A 466 -17.20 19.52 -9.01
CA ASN A 466 -18.04 18.79 -9.96
C ASN A 466 -17.28 18.38 -11.24
N SER A 467 -16.48 19.29 -11.83
CA SER A 467 -15.64 18.98 -12.99
C SER A 467 -14.64 17.86 -12.67
N LEU A 468 -13.96 17.96 -11.52
CA LEU A 468 -12.99 16.95 -11.09
C LEU A 468 -13.66 15.60 -10.82
N LEU A 469 -14.87 15.57 -10.24
CA LEU A 469 -15.63 14.34 -10.02
C LEU A 469 -16.05 13.68 -11.33
N THR A 470 -16.52 14.44 -12.31
CA THR A 470 -16.83 13.90 -13.64
C THR A 470 -15.57 13.34 -14.31
N HIS A 471 -14.47 14.10 -14.30
CA HIS A 471 -13.22 13.65 -14.88
C HIS A 471 -12.66 12.40 -14.19
N LEU A 472 -12.75 12.32 -12.86
CA LEU A 472 -12.37 11.12 -12.09
C LEU A 472 -13.24 9.91 -12.48
N GLN A 473 -14.55 10.12 -12.64
CA GLN A 473 -15.49 9.09 -13.06
C GLN A 473 -15.17 8.56 -14.46
N ASP A 474 -14.89 9.45 -15.41
CA ASP A 474 -14.55 9.10 -16.79
C ASP A 474 -13.23 8.32 -16.85
N LEU A 475 -12.19 8.80 -16.16
CA LEU A 475 -10.89 8.11 -16.12
C LEU A 475 -10.99 6.74 -15.43
N SER A 476 -11.78 6.61 -14.37
CA SER A 476 -12.02 5.32 -13.71
C SER A 476 -12.66 4.31 -14.67
N ALA A 477 -13.66 4.74 -15.45
CA ALA A 477 -14.28 3.92 -16.47
C ALA A 477 -13.30 3.52 -17.60
N GLU A 478 -12.50 4.47 -18.10
CA GLU A 478 -11.52 4.23 -19.16
C GLU A 478 -10.37 3.31 -18.75
N THR A 479 -9.93 3.40 -17.50
CA THR A 479 -8.78 2.63 -16.99
C THR A 479 -9.16 1.34 -16.26
N SER A 480 -10.46 1.14 -15.99
CA SER A 480 -10.99 0.07 -15.13
C SER A 480 -10.40 0.07 -13.72
N MET A 481 -9.90 1.21 -13.24
CA MET A 481 -9.42 1.37 -11.87
C MET A 481 -10.56 1.73 -10.95
N ASP A 482 -10.63 1.09 -9.78
CA ASP A 482 -11.58 1.44 -8.73
C ASP A 482 -10.97 1.40 -7.33
N VAL A 483 -9.96 0.58 -7.05
CA VAL A 483 -9.36 0.47 -5.70
C VAL A 483 -8.42 1.66 -5.41
N ILE A 484 -8.63 2.32 -4.27
CA ILE A 484 -7.79 3.47 -3.81
C ILE A 484 -7.00 3.20 -2.53
N SER A 485 -7.23 2.08 -1.83
CA SER A 485 -6.51 1.73 -0.59
C SER A 485 -6.43 0.21 -0.36
N GLU A 486 -5.55 -0.22 0.55
CA GLU A 486 -5.43 -1.62 0.98
C GLU A 486 -6.72 -2.15 1.62
N GLY A 487 -7.39 -1.29 2.40
CA GLY A 487 -8.67 -1.59 3.04
C GLY A 487 -9.85 -1.74 2.06
N GLY A 488 -9.61 -1.64 0.75
CA GLY A 488 -10.62 -1.88 -0.28
C GLY A 488 -11.58 -0.71 -0.53
N ARG A 489 -11.19 0.53 -0.16
CA ARG A 489 -11.96 1.72 -0.55
C ARG A 489 -11.97 1.86 -2.07
N SER A 490 -13.07 2.37 -2.61
CA SER A 490 -13.27 2.51 -4.05
C SER A 490 -13.44 3.96 -4.52
N ILE A 491 -13.07 4.23 -5.78
CA ILE A 491 -13.33 5.50 -6.48
C ILE A 491 -14.84 5.73 -6.55
N HIS A 492 -15.61 4.70 -6.89
CA HIS A 492 -17.06 4.82 -6.94
C HIS A 492 -17.67 5.19 -5.59
N GLY A 493 -17.21 4.56 -4.50
CA GLY A 493 -17.60 4.90 -3.14
C GLY A 493 -17.23 6.35 -2.79
N TYR A 494 -16.01 6.76 -3.11
CA TYR A 494 -15.52 8.12 -2.88
C TYR A 494 -16.34 9.19 -3.62
N ILE A 495 -16.67 8.97 -4.90
CA ILE A 495 -17.52 9.87 -5.69
C ILE A 495 -18.92 9.97 -5.08
N LYS A 496 -19.48 8.85 -4.60
CA LYS A 496 -20.77 8.83 -3.92
C LYS A 496 -20.73 9.72 -2.69
N GLU A 497 -19.73 9.55 -1.83
CA GLU A 497 -19.55 10.37 -0.62
C GLU A 497 -19.50 11.86 -0.97
N TRP A 498 -18.73 12.28 -1.97
CA TRP A 498 -18.72 13.68 -2.42
C TRP A 498 -20.09 14.21 -2.83
N LYS A 499 -20.89 13.41 -3.53
CA LYS A 499 -22.20 13.81 -4.06
C LYS A 499 -23.29 13.81 -2.98
N SER A 500 -23.30 12.85 -2.05
CA SER A 500 -24.38 12.66 -1.08
C SER A 500 -24.08 13.15 0.32
N ASP A 501 -22.86 12.97 0.81
CA ASP A 501 -22.49 13.16 2.23
C ASP A 501 -21.43 14.25 2.43
N GLY A 502 -20.77 14.64 1.34
CA GLY A 502 -19.63 15.52 1.35
C GLY A 502 -20.01 16.99 1.25
N ILE A 503 -18.99 17.77 0.91
CA ILE A 503 -19.01 19.23 0.89
C ILE A 503 -20.15 19.80 0.04
N LEU A 504 -20.48 19.14 -1.07
CA LEU A 504 -21.43 19.65 -2.06
C LEU A 504 -22.89 19.63 -1.55
N ASN A 505 -23.19 18.88 -0.48
CA ASN A 505 -24.53 18.75 0.08
C ASN A 505 -24.72 19.47 1.43
N GLN A 506 -23.80 20.39 1.79
CA GLN A 506 -23.88 21.17 3.03
C GLN A 506 -24.62 22.51 2.87
N SER A 507 -25.39 22.69 1.80
CA SER A 507 -26.15 23.92 1.58
C SER A 507 -27.09 24.22 2.75
N GLY A 508 -27.06 25.45 3.27
CA GLY A 508 -27.85 25.87 4.44
C GLY A 508 -27.31 25.41 5.79
N LYS A 509 -26.16 24.71 5.84
CA LYS A 509 -25.45 24.35 7.06
C LYS A 509 -24.15 25.12 7.19
N ILE A 510 -23.80 25.46 8.42
CA ILE A 510 -22.64 26.30 8.72
C ILE A 510 -21.89 25.69 9.89
N SER A 511 -20.56 25.81 9.91
CA SER A 511 -19.74 25.34 11.02
C SER A 511 -20.12 26.03 12.31
N TRP A 512 -19.89 25.34 13.43
CA TRP A 512 -20.05 25.92 14.74
C TRP A 512 -19.25 27.24 14.87
N PRO A 513 -19.92 28.37 15.15
CA PRO A 513 -19.32 29.69 14.91
C PRO A 513 -18.39 30.16 16.05
N VAL A 514 -18.43 29.51 17.22
CA VAL A 514 -17.70 29.94 18.41
C VAL A 514 -16.63 28.94 18.78
N LYS A 515 -15.44 29.43 19.16
CA LYS A 515 -14.29 28.58 19.47
C LYS A 515 -14.63 27.47 20.47
N LEU A 516 -14.39 26.24 20.04
CA LEU A 516 -14.45 25.04 20.87
C LEU A 516 -13.16 24.82 21.69
N THR A 517 -13.32 24.27 22.90
CA THR A 517 -12.24 23.80 23.77
C THR A 517 -12.60 22.42 24.33
N SER A 518 -11.63 21.56 24.64
CA SER A 518 -11.92 20.29 25.31
C SER A 518 -11.56 20.36 26.80
N THR A 519 -12.40 19.76 27.64
CA THR A 519 -12.08 19.51 29.05
C THR A 519 -11.59 18.07 29.28
N SER A 520 -11.73 17.20 28.28
CA SER A 520 -11.23 15.83 28.31
C SER A 520 -9.77 15.77 27.86
N LYS A 521 -9.08 14.69 28.24
CA LYS A 521 -7.75 14.42 27.71
C LYS A 521 -7.86 14.02 26.23
N LEU A 522 -7.12 14.72 25.38
CA LEU A 522 -7.05 14.40 23.95
C LEU A 522 -5.93 13.39 23.68
N ASP A 523 -6.13 12.56 22.67
CA ASP A 523 -5.09 11.68 22.18
C ASP A 523 -4.02 12.53 21.49
N PRO A 524 -2.71 12.28 21.72
CA PRO A 524 -1.65 13.14 21.18
C PRO A 524 -1.70 13.33 19.67
N ASP A 525 -2.03 12.27 18.93
CA ASP A 525 -2.10 12.26 17.46
C ASP A 525 -3.38 12.95 16.93
N TYR A 526 -4.35 13.21 17.82
CA TYR A 526 -5.66 13.78 17.49
C TYR A 526 -6.04 14.88 18.48
N ALA A 527 -5.12 15.81 18.74
CA ALA A 527 -5.29 16.86 19.76
C ALA A 527 -6.00 18.13 19.26
N ARG A 528 -6.46 18.17 18.00
CA ARG A 528 -7.03 19.37 17.36
C ARG A 528 -8.55 19.41 17.49
N VAL A 529 -9.05 20.03 18.56
CA VAL A 529 -10.50 20.30 18.74
C VAL A 529 -11.08 21.15 17.60
N SER A 530 -10.24 21.94 16.91
CA SER A 530 -10.64 22.72 15.75
C SER A 530 -11.22 21.88 14.60
N ASP A 531 -10.90 20.59 14.53
CA ASP A 531 -11.37 19.68 13.49
C ASP A 531 -12.90 19.42 13.60
N LEU A 532 -13.53 19.87 14.69
CA LEU A 532 -14.99 19.90 14.86
C LEU A 532 -15.65 21.19 14.35
N GLN A 533 -14.90 22.17 13.84
CA GLN A 533 -15.43 23.49 13.46
C GLN A 533 -14.65 24.17 12.31
N ASP A 534 -13.87 23.43 11.52
CA ASP A 534 -13.01 23.99 10.47
C ASP A 534 -13.63 23.96 9.06
N GLY A 535 -14.90 23.56 8.98
CA GLY A 535 -15.68 23.42 7.77
C GLY A 535 -15.39 22.14 6.99
N ARG A 536 -14.55 21.22 7.50
CA ARG A 536 -14.12 20.03 6.77
C ARG A 536 -14.87 18.80 7.28
N VAL A 537 -15.44 18.05 6.35
CA VAL A 537 -16.25 16.88 6.69
C VAL A 537 -15.46 15.58 6.53
N GLY A 538 -15.62 14.71 7.51
CA GLY A 538 -15.07 13.37 7.55
C GLY A 538 -15.83 12.44 6.60
N PHE A 539 -15.07 11.66 5.83
CA PHE A 539 -15.57 10.63 4.92
C PHE A 539 -15.37 9.25 5.57
N SER A 540 -15.55 8.17 4.81
CA SER A 540 -15.34 6.79 5.24
C SER A 540 -13.91 6.47 5.67
N ASP A 541 -12.91 7.30 5.34
CA ASP A 541 -11.56 7.19 5.90
C ASP A 541 -11.46 7.72 7.33
N TYR A 542 -10.70 7.04 8.18
CA TYR A 542 -10.41 7.51 9.54
C TYR A 542 -9.34 8.61 9.61
N PHE A 543 -8.53 8.76 8.56
CA PHE A 543 -7.25 9.50 8.62
C PHE A 543 -7.33 10.97 8.18
N ASN A 544 -8.49 11.48 7.70
CA ASN A 544 -8.68 12.91 7.44
C ASN A 544 -10.00 13.45 8.03
N ASN A 545 -9.94 14.66 8.58
CA ASN A 545 -11.09 15.44 9.07
C ASN A 545 -11.88 14.76 10.21
N TRP A 546 -11.18 14.05 11.09
CA TRP A 546 -11.76 13.41 12.28
C TRP A 546 -10.99 13.81 13.55
N LEU A 547 -11.72 14.18 14.59
CA LEU A 547 -11.22 14.17 15.96
C LEU A 547 -11.43 12.77 16.54
N ILE A 548 -10.35 12.00 16.66
CA ILE A 548 -10.37 10.67 17.29
C ILE A 548 -10.01 10.79 18.77
N ASN A 549 -10.73 10.08 19.63
CA ASN A 549 -10.46 10.09 21.07
C ASN A 549 -10.74 8.75 21.76
N SER A 550 -9.80 8.36 22.63
CA SER A 550 -9.86 7.12 23.42
C SER A 550 -10.47 7.28 24.81
N SER A 551 -10.74 8.50 25.28
CA SER A 551 -11.30 8.73 26.63
C SER A 551 -12.66 8.08 26.80
N GLU A 552 -13.02 7.76 28.04
CA GLU A 552 -14.36 7.25 28.40
C GLU A 552 -15.45 8.25 28.02
N GLN A 553 -15.18 9.52 28.25
CA GLN A 553 -16.05 10.61 27.89
C GLN A 553 -15.23 11.74 27.25
N LEU A 554 -15.57 12.09 26.01
CA LEU A 554 -15.09 13.29 25.35
C LEU A 554 -16.09 14.43 25.60
N ILE A 555 -15.62 15.50 26.22
CA ILE A 555 -16.39 16.72 26.48
C ILE A 555 -15.72 17.87 25.74
N VAL A 556 -16.48 18.51 24.87
CA VAL A 556 -16.09 19.71 24.14
C VAL A 556 -17.04 20.83 24.52
N SER A 557 -16.49 21.97 24.94
CA SER A 557 -17.24 23.15 25.36
C SER A 557 -17.12 24.26 24.33
N SER A 558 -18.22 24.96 24.11
CA SER A 558 -18.24 26.25 23.41
C SER A 558 -18.46 27.37 24.41
N SER A 559 -17.62 28.41 24.33
CA SER A 559 -17.84 29.67 25.04
C SER A 559 -18.91 30.52 24.35
N VAL A 560 -19.25 31.67 24.94
CA VAL A 560 -20.39 32.50 24.54
C VAL A 560 -19.94 33.70 23.74
N THR A 561 -20.43 33.85 22.51
CA THR A 561 -20.59 35.15 21.87
C THR A 561 -21.72 35.06 20.84
N THR A 562 -22.80 35.83 21.06
CA THR A 562 -24.02 36.04 20.23
C THR A 562 -25.20 35.07 20.36
N GLU A 563 -26.41 35.60 20.09
CA GLU A 563 -27.68 34.86 20.07
C GLU A 563 -27.66 33.77 18.98
N MET A 564 -27.84 32.51 19.39
CA MET A 564 -27.93 31.40 18.44
C MET A 564 -29.33 31.31 17.84
N ILE A 565 -29.44 31.61 16.54
CA ILE A 565 -30.62 31.31 15.71
C ILE A 565 -30.37 29.96 15.01
N ALA A 566 -30.13 28.88 15.76
CA ALA A 566 -29.94 27.56 15.18
C ALA A 566 -31.21 26.72 15.39
N LYS A 567 -31.75 26.13 14.32
CA LYS A 567 -32.86 25.17 14.42
C LYS A 567 -32.37 23.79 14.81
N ASP A 568 -31.36 23.32 14.08
CA ASP A 568 -30.78 21.99 14.25
C ASP A 568 -29.25 22.07 14.40
N VAL A 569 -28.70 21.18 15.22
CA VAL A 569 -27.25 20.91 15.31
C VAL A 569 -27.00 19.46 14.94
N SER A 570 -26.08 19.21 14.02
CA SER A 570 -25.71 17.85 13.59
C SER A 570 -24.22 17.57 13.81
N ILE A 571 -23.92 16.38 14.31
CA ILE A 571 -22.55 15.89 14.55
C ILE A 571 -22.41 14.51 13.92
N GLY A 572 -21.37 14.28 13.13
CA GLY A 572 -21.11 12.97 12.51
C GLY A 572 -20.11 12.13 13.31
N PHE A 573 -20.30 10.82 13.27
CA PHE A 573 -19.39 9.84 13.87
C PHE A 573 -19.09 8.70 12.91
N LEU A 574 -17.82 8.30 12.83
CA LEU A 574 -17.36 7.17 12.00
C LEU A 574 -17.55 5.83 12.73
N GLN A 575 -17.77 4.77 11.96
CA GLN A 575 -17.71 3.39 12.37
C GLN A 575 -16.68 2.66 11.51
N ASP A 576 -15.57 2.30 12.16
CA ASP A 576 -14.48 1.56 11.53
C ASP A 576 -13.86 0.59 12.56
N PRO A 577 -14.47 -0.61 12.72
CA PRO A 577 -14.02 -1.60 13.68
C PRO A 577 -12.57 -2.06 13.47
N ALA A 578 -12.07 -2.03 12.23
CA ALA A 578 -10.71 -2.46 11.91
C ALA A 578 -9.67 -1.56 12.61
N HIS A 579 -9.98 -0.27 12.71
CA HIS A 579 -9.17 0.72 13.42
C HIS A 579 -9.63 0.96 14.88
N ARG A 580 -10.53 0.11 15.40
CA ARG A 580 -11.13 0.22 16.75
C ARG A 580 -11.96 1.49 16.97
N ILE A 581 -12.49 2.07 15.90
CA ILE A 581 -13.37 3.24 15.94
C ILE A 581 -14.82 2.77 15.93
N HIS A 582 -15.59 3.21 16.91
CA HIS A 582 -16.98 2.83 17.07
C HIS A 582 -17.89 4.03 17.30
N PHE A 583 -19.16 3.86 16.94
CA PHE A 583 -20.17 4.85 17.32
C PHE A 583 -20.21 5.04 18.85
N PRO A 584 -20.43 6.27 19.33
CA PRO A 584 -20.57 6.53 20.75
C PRO A 584 -21.80 5.80 21.31
N THR A 585 -21.69 5.34 22.55
CA THR A 585 -22.82 4.71 23.28
C THR A 585 -23.88 5.74 23.64
N ARG A 586 -23.47 7.00 23.82
CA ARG A 586 -24.32 8.13 24.14
C ARG A 586 -23.76 9.42 23.57
N VAL A 587 -24.64 10.30 23.11
CA VAL A 587 -24.33 11.66 22.64
C VAL A 587 -25.31 12.62 23.30
N GLU A 588 -24.82 13.70 23.90
CA GLU A 588 -25.64 14.70 24.57
C GLU A 588 -25.14 16.11 24.28
N MET A 589 -26.08 17.07 24.27
CA MET A 589 -25.79 18.50 24.35
C MET A 589 -26.33 19.03 25.67
N ARG A 590 -25.49 19.65 26.50
CA ARG A 590 -25.87 20.16 27.82
C ARG A 590 -25.73 21.67 27.89
N PHE A 591 -26.68 22.29 28.59
CA PHE A 591 -26.72 23.70 28.94
C PHE A 591 -26.70 23.81 30.47
N PRO A 592 -25.51 23.82 31.09
CA PRO A 592 -25.39 23.69 32.54
C PRO A 592 -26.13 24.78 33.32
N GLU A 593 -26.08 26.03 32.85
CA GLU A 593 -26.75 27.18 33.49
C GLU A 593 -28.28 27.09 33.45
N GLN A 594 -28.83 26.28 32.55
CA GLN A 594 -30.26 26.07 32.38
C GLN A 594 -30.72 24.72 32.94
N ASN A 595 -29.79 23.93 33.49
CA ASN A 595 -30.03 22.54 33.90
C ASN A 595 -30.75 21.71 32.82
N LEU A 596 -30.39 21.93 31.55
CA LEU A 596 -31.03 21.32 30.39
C LEU A 596 -30.05 20.37 29.70
N THR A 597 -30.51 19.15 29.41
CA THR A 597 -29.80 18.16 28.59
C THR A 597 -30.66 17.79 27.40
N LEU A 598 -30.11 17.91 26.20
CA LEU A 598 -30.72 17.49 24.95
C LEU A 598 -30.09 16.18 24.48
N HIS A 599 -30.96 15.31 23.98
CA HIS A 599 -30.59 14.09 23.27
C HIS A 599 -30.89 14.25 21.78
N PRO A 600 -30.17 13.53 20.90
CA PRO A 600 -30.46 13.50 19.47
C PRO A 600 -31.92 13.12 19.22
N LYS A 601 -32.60 13.90 18.38
CA LYS A 601 -33.99 13.63 17.95
C LYS A 601 -34.06 12.70 16.75
N ASP A 602 -33.01 12.72 15.92
CA ASP A 602 -32.90 11.91 14.72
C ASP A 602 -31.45 11.42 14.56
N ILE A 603 -31.30 10.23 13.99
CA ILE A 603 -30.01 9.63 13.64
C ILE A 603 -30.07 9.18 12.19
N LYS A 604 -29.28 9.83 11.34
CA LYS A 604 -29.20 9.52 9.91
C LYS A 604 -27.91 8.80 9.58
N PHE A 605 -27.96 7.88 8.63
CA PHE A 605 -26.77 7.24 8.11
C PHE A 605 -26.29 7.96 6.85
N SER A 606 -24.97 8.00 6.69
CA SER A 606 -24.33 8.33 5.41
C SER A 606 -24.66 7.32 4.32
N SER A 607 -24.41 7.68 3.07
CA SER A 607 -24.71 6.83 1.93
C SER A 607 -23.90 5.51 1.88
N THR A 608 -22.77 5.45 2.57
CA THR A 608 -21.93 4.26 2.72
C THR A 608 -22.31 3.42 3.94
N GLY A 609 -23.11 3.99 4.86
CA GLY A 609 -23.47 3.37 6.14
C GLY A 609 -22.37 3.38 7.20
N THR A 610 -21.17 3.85 6.87
CA THR A 610 -20.00 3.87 7.78
C THR A 610 -20.02 5.07 8.73
N LYS A 611 -20.86 6.07 8.47
CA LYS A 611 -21.00 7.27 9.32
C LYS A 611 -22.45 7.49 9.75
N ARG A 612 -22.64 7.94 10.98
CA ARG A 612 -23.92 8.38 11.57
C ARG A 612 -23.91 9.85 11.91
N TYR A 613 -24.97 10.56 11.54
CA TYR A 613 -25.24 11.93 11.94
C TYR A 613 -26.26 11.96 13.06
N TYR A 614 -25.89 12.52 14.21
CA TYR A 614 -26.77 12.74 15.35
C TYR A 614 -27.29 14.17 15.31
N ILE A 615 -28.61 14.33 15.21
CA ILE A 615 -29.25 15.62 14.98
C ILE A 615 -30.04 16.05 16.22
N PHE A 616 -29.70 17.20 16.76
CA PHE A 616 -30.35 17.84 17.89
C PHE A 616 -31.24 18.98 17.39
N GLN A 617 -32.47 19.04 17.87
CA GLN A 617 -33.36 20.18 17.64
C GLN A 617 -33.24 21.15 18.82
N ILE A 618 -32.89 22.40 18.54
CA ILE A 618 -32.82 23.45 19.57
C ILE A 618 -34.21 24.08 19.72
N ALA A 619 -34.77 23.98 20.92
CA ALA A 619 -36.05 24.60 21.26
C ALA A 619 -35.89 26.12 21.47
N LYS A 620 -36.95 26.88 21.21
CA LYS A 620 -37.02 28.35 21.43
C LYS A 620 -36.70 28.80 22.87
N THR A 621 -36.65 27.87 23.83
CA THR A 621 -36.44 28.13 25.26
C THR A 621 -34.97 28.11 25.69
N VAL A 622 -34.03 27.79 24.81
CA VAL A 622 -32.59 27.84 25.12
C VAL A 622 -32.16 29.31 25.21
N LYS A 623 -31.81 29.77 26.42
CA LYS A 623 -31.33 31.14 26.62
C LYS A 623 -30.02 31.37 25.87
N THR A 624 -29.95 32.51 25.19
CA THR A 624 -28.76 32.97 24.49
C THR A 624 -27.68 33.32 25.50
N GLY A 625 -26.46 32.83 25.26
CA GLY A 625 -25.31 33.17 26.08
C GLY A 625 -24.96 32.26 27.26
N SER A 626 -25.44 31.02 27.29
CA SER A 626 -24.93 29.98 28.21
C SER A 626 -23.84 29.12 27.57
N PRO A 627 -22.83 28.65 28.32
CA PRO A 627 -21.89 27.64 27.85
C PRO A 627 -22.61 26.37 27.38
N ILE A 628 -22.13 25.81 26.28
CA ILE A 628 -22.69 24.57 25.70
C ILE A 628 -21.64 23.49 25.81
N LEU A 629 -22.04 22.32 26.31
CA LEU A 629 -21.19 21.14 26.38
C LEU A 629 -21.70 20.08 25.40
N PHE A 630 -20.83 19.65 24.50
CA PHE A 630 -21.03 18.45 23.69
C PHE A 630 -20.35 17.28 24.40
N CYS A 631 -21.12 16.25 24.73
CA CYS A 631 -20.64 15.12 25.51
C CYS A 631 -20.84 13.81 24.73
N PHE A 632 -19.76 13.07 24.53
CA PHE A 632 -19.74 11.81 23.79
C PHE A 632 -19.15 10.71 24.68
N TRP A 633 -19.83 9.56 24.78
CA TRP A 633 -19.37 8.43 25.58
C TRP A 633 -18.87 7.30 24.70
N ASN A 634 -17.70 6.79 25.05
CA ASN A 634 -17.08 5.63 24.44
C ASN A 634 -17.45 4.36 25.22
N ASP A 635 -17.44 3.20 24.56
CA ASP A 635 -17.66 1.91 25.21
C ASP A 635 -16.34 1.34 25.73
N HIS A 636 -16.00 1.63 26.98
CA HIS A 636 -14.80 1.11 27.65
C HIS A 636 -14.92 -0.33 28.17
N SER A 637 -16.07 -0.99 27.98
CA SER A 637 -16.18 -2.42 28.30
C SER A 637 -15.27 -3.31 27.44
N LYS A 638 -14.75 -2.76 26.34
CA LYS A 638 -13.81 -3.43 25.43
C LYS A 638 -12.57 -2.57 25.23
N GLU A 639 -11.42 -3.19 25.47
CA GLU A 639 -10.11 -2.51 25.47
C GLU A 639 -9.77 -1.89 24.11
N GLY A 640 -9.28 -0.64 24.15
CA GLY A 640 -8.71 0.05 22.98
C GLY A 640 -9.71 0.67 22.01
N ARG A 641 -11.01 0.76 22.36
CA ARG A 641 -12.02 1.44 21.54
C ARG A 641 -11.82 2.95 21.54
N THR A 642 -12.18 3.59 20.43
CA THR A 642 -12.16 5.04 20.25
C THR A 642 -13.46 5.52 19.60
N ILE A 643 -13.74 6.81 19.73
CA ILE A 643 -14.76 7.51 18.96
C ILE A 643 -14.08 8.46 17.98
N ALA A 644 -14.68 8.65 16.81
CA ALA A 644 -14.24 9.65 15.83
C ALA A 644 -15.41 10.57 15.54
N ALA A 645 -15.26 11.87 15.83
CA ALA A 645 -16.26 12.89 15.57
C ALA A 645 -15.75 13.88 14.51
N ASP A 646 -16.61 14.31 13.60
CA ASP A 646 -16.31 15.38 12.66
C ASP A 646 -17.12 16.65 12.95
N GLU A 647 -17.05 17.61 12.03
CA GLU A 647 -17.72 18.91 12.04
C GLU A 647 -19.06 18.97 12.80
N ILE A 648 -19.15 19.87 13.76
CA ILE A 648 -20.41 20.30 14.38
C ILE A 648 -21.04 21.35 13.47
N LEU A 649 -22.10 20.95 12.77
CA LEU A 649 -22.82 21.80 11.83
C LEU A 649 -24.12 22.31 12.44
N ILE A 650 -24.47 23.57 12.15
CA ILE A 650 -25.76 24.17 12.51
C ILE A 650 -26.57 24.52 11.27
N SER A 651 -27.88 24.28 11.33
CA SER A 651 -28.85 24.66 10.29
C SER A 651 -29.66 25.86 10.78
N LEU A 652 -29.75 26.91 9.95
CA LEU A 652 -30.43 28.18 10.27
C LEU A 652 -31.93 28.17 9.98
#